data_AF-A0A7X7BCK9-F1
#
_entry.id   AF-A0A7X7BCK9-F1
#
_cell.length_a   1.000
_cell.length_b   1.000
_cell.length_c   1.000
_cell.angle_alpha   90.00
_cell.angle_beta   90.00
_cell.angle_gamma   90.00
#
_symmetry.space_group_name_H-M   'P 1'
#
loop_
_entity.id
_entity.type
_entity.pdbx_description
1 polymer ?
#
loop_
_entity_poly.entity_id
_entity_poly.type
_entity_poly.pdbx_seq_one_letter_code
_entity_poly.pdbx_strand_id
1 'polypeptide(L)'
;MKVTAFIVLGWVSLVCATAAGAGEVWLSQLDISKTRQGWKEAARDFNLHGRRLSVAGQTCTNGVATHSLSELYVELRGATRFIAEAGVDDTSDQPDKRMVFQVIADGRLIWQSRPLRRGDRAVKVDLDVAPYARLLLRVDPWQDGNAADHADWLNARFVTASAQPPRTVDTLRWPNAWLSALDAAFVTPGGKADTRGLTVAGVTYAEGLGLTIPAELCLLTGSAVRFAGKVGVDDNLDGQAEFVISGDGRELWRSGVLHTGQPARPFDVALKGVGRVRLAVEGTRNARANWVETTFTLDGNLKPAATHNAARYESRPDWENPRVFRVGTEPSTATMMVFDSPKAALKASSREASPYFLSLDGEWRFNWVPHPDRRPAAFHQPSFDAAAWPAITVPGCVEVQGYGTPLYKNIGYYFKVDPPFVMGEPDPRYTTFKERNAVSSYRRTFRVPDAWKGRTVYLRFDGFASAITVWLNGERLGYAEDGRQGAEFDITGSLADGENTLAVEVYRLCDGSYMEDQDFWRLSGLTRPVYLWSVPQTHLRDFFVRTAPLTPGVYDGTWNLKIDARVAQPADARPPVLEAELVPRSFKGRRVARGRAMPVDGGFQLNLAVDAPRLWSAEDPALYTLLLTLRDARGTVVASIPQRVGFRQVEARGSQILLNGQPILICGVNRHEMDPDRGYAVPHSRMVEDILLMKRNNINAVRTCHYPNDPRWYDLCDEYGIYVMNEANLETHGLSDARNPVCDPCFREAAMDRETGMVERDKNHPSILFCSLG
;
A
#
# COMPACT_ATOMS: atom_id res chain seq x y z
N MET A 1 -40.33 -63.84 29.78
CA MET A 1 -40.04 -65.29 29.87
C MET A 1 -39.19 -65.67 28.66
N LYS A 2 -37.96 -66.16 28.89
CA LYS A 2 -36.97 -66.79 27.95
C LYS A 2 -36.37 -65.85 26.87
N VAL A 3 -35.07 -65.48 26.85
CA VAL A 3 -33.78 -66.25 26.80
C VAL A 3 -33.80 -67.20 25.60
N THR A 4 -32.90 -67.15 24.61
CA THR A 4 -31.48 -67.59 24.67
C THR A 4 -30.70 -67.16 23.42
N ALA A 5 -29.37 -67.16 23.54
CA ALA A 5 -28.35 -66.71 22.59
C ALA A 5 -27.48 -67.87 22.04
N PHE A 6 -26.67 -67.55 21.00
CA PHE A 6 -25.44 -68.22 20.47
C PHE A 6 -25.56 -69.67 19.92
N ILE A 7 -24.89 -70.04 18.81
CA ILE A 7 -23.45 -70.39 18.73
C ILE A 7 -22.93 -70.39 17.27
N VAL A 8 -21.63 -70.08 17.18
CA VAL A 8 -20.69 -70.06 16.05
C VAL A 8 -20.32 -71.46 15.52
N LEU A 9 -20.07 -71.60 14.21
CA LEU A 9 -19.14 -72.59 13.67
C LEU A 9 -18.34 -71.97 12.51
N GLY A 10 -17.02 -71.94 12.67
CA GLY A 10 -16.09 -71.50 11.64
C GLY A 10 -15.72 -72.64 10.68
N TRP A 11 -15.33 -72.25 9.48
CA TRP A 11 -14.52 -73.07 8.57
C TRP A 11 -13.35 -72.22 8.09
N VAL A 12 -12.13 -72.71 8.36
CA VAL A 12 -10.89 -72.20 7.81
C VAL A 12 -10.81 -72.65 6.35
N SER A 13 -10.58 -71.72 5.44
CA SER A 13 -10.13 -72.03 4.08
C SER A 13 -8.89 -71.21 3.78
N LEU A 14 -7.80 -71.95 3.61
CA LEU A 14 -6.48 -71.51 3.19
C LEU A 14 -6.61 -70.83 1.81
N VAL A 15 -6.34 -69.53 1.70
CA VAL A 15 -6.20 -68.86 0.40
C VAL A 15 -4.73 -68.49 0.24
N CYS A 16 -4.13 -69.08 -0.80
CA CYS A 16 -2.81 -68.75 -1.30
C CYS A 16 -2.69 -67.25 -1.52
N ALA A 17 -1.65 -66.63 -0.95
CA ALA A 17 -1.24 -65.28 -1.28
C ALA A 17 -0.85 -65.24 -2.76
N THR A 18 -1.78 -64.78 -3.60
CA THR A 18 -1.44 -64.21 -4.90
C THR A 18 -0.86 -62.83 -4.59
N ALA A 19 0.37 -62.59 -5.04
CA ALA A 19 0.91 -61.23 -5.06
C ALA A 19 -0.06 -60.38 -5.88
N ALA A 20 -0.77 -59.46 -5.22
CA ALA A 20 -1.55 -58.45 -5.90
C ALA A 20 -0.57 -57.64 -6.76
N GLY A 21 -0.68 -57.75 -8.08
CA GLY A 21 0.07 -56.90 -8.98
C GLY A 21 -0.19 -55.44 -8.65
N ALA A 22 0.84 -54.61 -8.69
CA ALA A 22 0.70 -53.17 -8.44
C ALA A 22 -0.41 -52.60 -9.35
N GLY A 23 -1.44 -52.02 -8.72
CA GLY A 23 -2.53 -51.36 -9.44
C GLY A 23 -2.17 -49.91 -9.73
N GLU A 24 -2.52 -49.42 -10.91
CA GLU A 24 -2.47 -47.99 -11.23
C GLU A 24 -3.84 -47.37 -10.98
N VAL A 25 -3.88 -46.29 -10.19
CA VAL A 25 -5.09 -45.48 -9.96
C VAL A 25 -4.86 -44.13 -10.60
N TRP A 26 -5.63 -43.80 -11.63
CA TRP A 26 -5.49 -42.53 -12.34
C TRP A 26 -6.05 -41.39 -11.48
N LEU A 27 -5.39 -40.24 -11.52
CA LEU A 27 -5.85 -39.03 -10.84
C LEU A 27 -7.24 -38.62 -11.35
N SER A 28 -7.49 -38.80 -12.64
CA SER A 28 -8.80 -38.58 -13.26
C SER A 28 -9.89 -39.50 -12.70
N GLN A 29 -9.57 -40.69 -12.16
CA GLN A 29 -10.56 -41.57 -11.52
C GLN A 29 -10.97 -41.11 -10.11
N LEU A 30 -10.20 -40.22 -9.49
CA LEU A 30 -10.54 -39.68 -8.17
C LEU A 30 -11.64 -38.62 -8.29
N ASP A 31 -12.18 -38.22 -7.13
CA ASP A 31 -13.16 -37.14 -7.05
C ASP A 31 -12.45 -35.78 -7.18
N ILE A 32 -12.31 -35.32 -8.42
CA ILE A 32 -11.66 -34.05 -8.77
C ILE A 32 -12.55 -32.82 -8.53
N SER A 33 -13.83 -33.00 -8.17
CA SER A 33 -14.69 -31.86 -7.78
C SER A 33 -14.20 -31.17 -6.50
N LYS A 34 -13.34 -31.86 -5.74
CA LYS A 34 -12.64 -31.36 -4.56
C LYS A 34 -11.46 -30.45 -4.88
N THR A 35 -11.10 -30.27 -6.15
CA THR A 35 -10.07 -29.31 -6.56
C THR A 35 -10.53 -27.91 -6.25
N ARG A 36 -9.72 -27.15 -5.50
CA ARG A 36 -9.97 -25.74 -5.21
C ARG A 36 -9.27 -24.91 -6.26
N GLN A 37 -10.00 -24.09 -7.00
CA GLN A 37 -9.42 -23.15 -7.97
C GLN A 37 -10.33 -21.93 -8.17
N GLY A 38 -9.76 -20.82 -8.64
CA GLY A 38 -10.47 -19.54 -8.75
C GLY A 38 -11.35 -19.38 -10.00
N TRP A 39 -11.21 -20.25 -11.00
CA TRP A 39 -11.91 -20.12 -12.28
C TRP A 39 -12.29 -21.49 -12.86
N LYS A 40 -13.58 -21.69 -13.12
CA LYS A 40 -14.23 -22.96 -13.52
C LYS A 40 -13.94 -24.13 -12.57
N GLU A 41 -14.63 -25.24 -12.79
CA GLU A 41 -14.32 -26.51 -12.12
C GLU A 41 -13.17 -27.22 -12.87
N ALA A 42 -12.38 -28.00 -12.13
CA ALA A 42 -11.35 -28.85 -12.72
C ALA A 42 -11.99 -29.87 -13.68
N ALA A 43 -11.31 -30.17 -14.79
CA ALA A 43 -11.85 -31.01 -15.84
C ALA A 43 -11.08 -32.34 -15.94
N ARG A 44 -11.85 -33.43 -16.08
CA ARG A 44 -11.36 -34.81 -16.19
C ARG A 44 -11.13 -35.16 -17.64
N ASP A 45 -9.91 -35.54 -18.01
CA ASP A 45 -9.54 -36.05 -19.36
C ASP A 45 -9.82 -35.08 -20.54
N PHE A 46 -10.25 -33.88 -20.21
CA PHE A 46 -10.54 -32.74 -21.07
C PHE A 46 -10.03 -31.48 -20.37
N ASN A 47 -9.73 -30.45 -21.16
CA ASN A 47 -9.35 -29.15 -20.64
C ASN A 47 -10.58 -28.32 -20.22
N LEU A 48 -10.32 -27.13 -19.66
CA LEU A 48 -11.36 -26.23 -19.12
C LEU A 48 -12.32 -25.65 -20.17
N HIS A 49 -12.09 -25.95 -21.46
CA HIS A 49 -12.97 -25.60 -22.58
C HIS A 49 -13.66 -26.83 -23.21
N GLY A 50 -13.53 -28.02 -22.61
CA GLY A 50 -14.15 -29.25 -23.09
C GLY A 50 -13.46 -29.88 -24.31
N ARG A 51 -12.20 -29.51 -24.59
CA ARG A 51 -11.36 -30.16 -25.62
C ARG A 51 -10.42 -31.18 -24.98
N ARG A 52 -9.84 -32.09 -25.75
CA ARG A 52 -8.84 -33.03 -25.21
C ARG A 52 -7.65 -32.28 -24.65
N LEU A 53 -7.13 -32.75 -23.51
CA LEU A 53 -5.91 -32.26 -22.88
C LEU A 53 -4.79 -32.27 -23.91
N SER A 54 -4.08 -31.15 -24.06
CA SER A 54 -3.00 -31.05 -25.03
C SER A 54 -1.94 -30.07 -24.56
N VAL A 55 -0.69 -30.52 -24.53
CA VAL A 55 0.47 -29.68 -24.19
C VAL A 55 1.49 -29.77 -25.31
N ALA A 56 1.89 -28.63 -25.86
CA ALA A 56 2.87 -28.52 -26.94
C ALA A 56 2.49 -29.38 -28.17
N GLY A 57 1.20 -29.44 -28.49
CA GLY A 57 0.64 -30.20 -29.60
C GLY A 57 0.51 -31.71 -29.34
N GLN A 58 0.83 -32.19 -28.13
CA GLN A 58 0.66 -33.59 -27.75
C GLN A 58 -0.62 -33.77 -26.95
N THR A 59 -1.59 -34.46 -27.55
CA THR A 59 -2.86 -34.78 -26.90
C THR A 59 -2.73 -35.97 -25.96
N CYS A 60 -3.35 -35.89 -24.78
CA CYS A 60 -3.40 -36.97 -23.80
C CYS A 60 -4.83 -37.49 -23.61
N THR A 61 -4.96 -38.78 -23.27
CA THR A 61 -6.25 -39.43 -23.00
C THR A 61 -6.64 -39.46 -21.54
N ASN A 62 -5.67 -39.37 -20.62
CA ASN A 62 -5.88 -39.43 -19.17
C ASN A 62 -5.22 -38.23 -18.49
N GLY A 63 -5.93 -37.52 -17.63
CA GLY A 63 -5.35 -36.43 -16.86
C GLY A 63 -6.39 -35.52 -16.21
N VAL A 64 -5.89 -34.48 -15.54
CA VAL A 64 -6.74 -33.47 -14.90
C VAL A 64 -6.27 -32.09 -15.33
N ALA A 65 -7.17 -31.32 -15.92
CA ALA A 65 -6.96 -29.90 -16.19
C ALA A 65 -7.44 -29.05 -15.02
N THR A 66 -6.67 -28.01 -14.74
CA THR A 66 -6.86 -27.05 -13.66
C THR A 66 -6.59 -25.65 -14.16
N HIS A 67 -7.05 -24.65 -13.42
CA HIS A 67 -6.61 -23.27 -13.61
C HIS A 67 -5.61 -22.93 -12.51
N SER A 68 -4.50 -22.23 -12.80
CA SER A 68 -3.52 -21.88 -11.76
C SER A 68 -4.16 -21.15 -10.57
N LEU A 69 -3.52 -21.27 -9.40
CA LEU A 69 -4.13 -21.23 -8.07
C LEU A 69 -5.06 -22.44 -7.83
N SER A 70 -4.63 -23.61 -8.28
CA SER A 70 -5.35 -24.86 -8.02
C SER A 70 -4.70 -25.69 -6.92
N GLU A 71 -5.51 -26.31 -6.07
CA GLU A 71 -5.10 -27.28 -5.06
C GLU A 71 -5.96 -28.53 -5.11
N LEU A 72 -5.32 -29.70 -5.14
CA LEU A 72 -5.99 -30.99 -4.98
C LEU A 72 -5.30 -31.83 -3.92
N TYR A 73 -6.05 -32.19 -2.88
CA TYR A 73 -5.57 -32.96 -1.73
C TYR A 73 -5.89 -34.43 -1.87
N VAL A 74 -4.90 -35.30 -1.62
CA VAL A 74 -4.99 -36.75 -1.76
C VAL A 74 -4.49 -37.44 -0.48
N GLU A 75 -5.27 -38.35 0.07
CA GLU A 75 -4.78 -39.37 1.01
C GLU A 75 -4.21 -40.54 0.20
N LEU A 76 -2.93 -40.86 0.41
CA LEU A 76 -2.19 -41.82 -0.40
C LEU A 76 -2.58 -43.28 -0.13
N ARG A 77 -3.03 -43.61 1.09
CA ARG A 77 -3.59 -44.93 1.47
C ARG A 77 -2.74 -46.14 1.01
N GLY A 78 -1.42 -46.00 1.03
CA GLY A 78 -0.48 -47.04 0.61
C GLY A 78 -0.08 -47.00 -0.87
N ALA A 79 -0.32 -45.89 -1.58
CA ALA A 79 0.38 -45.59 -2.83
C ALA A 79 1.89 -45.46 -2.58
N THR A 80 2.68 -46.04 -3.46
CA THR A 80 4.15 -46.06 -3.37
C THR A 80 4.80 -45.12 -4.37
N ARG A 81 4.11 -44.77 -5.46
CA ARG A 81 4.65 -43.89 -6.50
C ARG A 81 3.59 -42.95 -7.05
N PHE A 82 3.97 -41.71 -7.36
CA PHE A 82 3.16 -40.78 -8.14
C PHE A 82 3.87 -40.46 -9.45
N ILE A 83 3.20 -40.73 -10.57
CA ILE A 83 3.73 -40.55 -11.92
C ILE A 83 2.80 -39.63 -12.70
N ALA A 84 3.34 -38.55 -13.29
CA ALA A 84 2.58 -37.61 -14.12
C ALA A 84 3.48 -36.89 -15.13
N GLU A 85 2.87 -36.10 -16.00
CA GLU A 85 3.51 -35.09 -16.83
C GLU A 85 2.78 -33.76 -16.61
N ALA A 86 3.50 -32.71 -16.24
CA ALA A 86 2.94 -31.40 -15.92
C ALA A 86 3.23 -30.40 -17.05
N GLY A 87 2.22 -29.67 -17.51
CA GLY A 87 2.40 -28.72 -18.61
C GLY A 87 1.25 -27.74 -18.81
N VAL A 88 1.49 -26.72 -19.63
CA VAL A 88 0.51 -25.66 -19.94
C VAL A 88 -0.35 -26.10 -21.12
N ASP A 89 -1.67 -26.10 -20.95
CA ASP A 89 -2.62 -26.53 -21.97
C ASP A 89 -2.58 -25.59 -23.20
N ASP A 90 -2.69 -26.17 -24.40
CA ASP A 90 -2.59 -25.48 -25.68
C ASP A 90 -3.75 -24.49 -25.95
N THR A 91 -4.80 -24.52 -25.13
CA THR A 91 -5.91 -23.55 -25.14
C THR A 91 -5.68 -22.34 -24.24
N SER A 92 -4.55 -22.27 -23.52
CA SER A 92 -4.12 -21.03 -22.88
C SER A 92 -4.00 -19.92 -23.93
N ASP A 93 -4.82 -18.88 -23.83
CA ASP A 93 -4.91 -17.82 -24.83
C ASP A 93 -3.82 -16.75 -24.67
N GLN A 94 -2.95 -16.88 -23.67
CA GLN A 94 -1.78 -16.02 -23.43
C GLN A 94 -0.47 -16.84 -23.41
N PRO A 95 0.25 -16.92 -24.54
CA PRO A 95 1.36 -17.87 -24.71
C PRO A 95 2.60 -17.59 -23.86
N ASP A 96 2.74 -16.36 -23.35
CA ASP A 96 3.88 -15.94 -22.52
C ASP A 96 3.65 -16.12 -21.03
N LYS A 97 2.42 -16.45 -20.60
CA LYS A 97 2.12 -16.69 -19.19
C LYS A 97 2.80 -17.95 -18.69
N ARG A 98 3.25 -17.89 -17.45
CA ARG A 98 3.99 -18.98 -16.82
C ARG A 98 3.27 -19.46 -15.59
N MET A 99 3.43 -20.73 -15.31
CA MET A 99 2.94 -21.37 -14.09
C MET A 99 3.95 -22.36 -13.55
N VAL A 100 3.82 -22.67 -12.27
CA VAL A 100 4.66 -23.62 -11.55
C VAL A 100 3.79 -24.71 -10.96
N PHE A 101 4.18 -25.95 -11.22
CA PHE A 101 3.54 -27.14 -10.69
C PHE A 101 4.33 -27.63 -9.48
N GLN A 102 3.62 -28.04 -8.44
CA GLN A 102 4.20 -28.49 -7.18
C GLN A 102 3.53 -29.77 -6.70
N VAL A 103 4.33 -30.65 -6.12
CA VAL A 103 3.87 -31.80 -5.35
C VAL A 103 4.38 -31.68 -3.93
N ILE A 104 3.47 -31.60 -2.98
CA ILE A 104 3.77 -31.40 -1.55
C ILE A 104 3.24 -32.61 -0.78
N ALA A 105 4.10 -33.39 -0.12
CA ALA A 105 3.71 -34.58 0.62
C ALA A 105 3.89 -34.37 2.13
N ASP A 106 2.84 -34.61 2.92
CA ASP A 106 2.78 -34.33 4.37
C ASP A 106 3.39 -32.98 4.79
N GLY A 107 3.15 -31.93 3.99
CA GLY A 107 3.65 -30.58 4.22
C GLY A 107 5.05 -30.28 3.73
N ARG A 108 5.70 -31.23 3.05
CA ARG A 108 7.04 -31.10 2.47
C ARG A 108 6.96 -30.95 0.94
N LEU A 109 7.59 -29.94 0.36
CA LEU A 109 7.70 -29.82 -1.09
C LEU A 109 8.67 -30.90 -1.61
N ILE A 110 8.13 -31.91 -2.31
CA ILE A 110 8.93 -33.04 -2.80
C ILE A 110 9.24 -32.93 -4.30
N TRP A 111 8.54 -32.04 -5.03
CA TRP A 111 8.82 -31.75 -6.43
C TRP A 111 8.24 -30.39 -6.82
N GLN A 112 8.97 -29.68 -7.68
CA GLN A 112 8.51 -28.44 -8.30
C GLN A 112 9.06 -28.32 -9.73
N SER A 113 8.22 -27.84 -10.66
CA SER A 113 8.67 -27.52 -12.01
C SER A 113 9.46 -26.21 -12.06
N ARG A 114 10.27 -26.02 -13.12
CA ARG A 114 10.60 -24.65 -13.57
C ARG A 114 9.31 -23.93 -13.99
N PRO A 115 9.31 -22.59 -14.14
CA PRO A 115 8.19 -21.90 -14.78
C PRO A 115 7.97 -22.47 -16.19
N LEU A 116 6.74 -22.92 -16.46
CA LEU A 116 6.31 -23.47 -17.75
C LEU A 116 5.35 -22.52 -18.42
N ARG A 117 5.49 -22.33 -19.73
CA ARG A 117 4.56 -21.56 -20.58
C ARG A 117 3.97 -22.41 -21.69
N ARG A 118 2.95 -21.91 -22.37
CA ARG A 118 2.36 -22.58 -23.53
C ARG A 118 3.41 -22.86 -24.61
N GLY A 119 3.40 -24.07 -25.14
CA GLY A 119 4.38 -24.55 -26.13
C GLY A 119 5.65 -25.17 -25.53
N ASP A 120 5.88 -25.03 -24.22
CA ASP A 120 6.90 -25.82 -23.55
C ASP A 120 6.49 -27.29 -23.49
N ARG A 121 7.45 -28.20 -23.66
CA ARG A 121 7.21 -29.64 -23.45
C ARG A 121 6.82 -29.90 -22.00
N ALA A 122 5.86 -30.80 -21.79
CA ALA A 122 5.48 -31.26 -20.47
C ALA A 122 6.68 -31.83 -19.70
N VAL A 123 6.73 -31.56 -18.40
CA VAL A 123 7.81 -32.00 -17.51
C VAL A 123 7.38 -33.25 -16.78
N LYS A 124 8.22 -34.28 -16.79
CA LYS A 124 7.96 -35.55 -16.10
C LYS A 124 8.00 -35.39 -14.59
N VAL A 125 7.04 -36.03 -13.94
CA VAL A 125 6.93 -36.19 -12.49
C VAL A 125 7.00 -37.69 -12.21
N ASP A 126 7.98 -38.10 -11.42
CA ASP A 126 8.14 -39.50 -11.01
C ASP A 126 8.71 -39.52 -9.59
N LEU A 127 7.82 -39.72 -8.62
CA LEU A 127 8.10 -39.50 -7.20
C LEU A 127 7.82 -40.77 -6.39
N ASP A 128 8.77 -41.15 -5.54
CA ASP A 128 8.53 -42.10 -4.45
C ASP A 128 7.68 -41.39 -3.39
N VAL A 129 6.47 -41.91 -3.19
CA VAL A 129 5.52 -41.37 -2.20
C VAL A 129 5.23 -42.36 -1.07
N ALA A 130 5.90 -43.52 -1.07
CA ALA A 130 5.73 -44.55 -0.04
C ALA A 130 5.95 -44.05 1.41
N PRO A 131 6.88 -43.11 1.68
CA PRO A 131 7.10 -42.60 3.04
C PRO A 131 5.98 -41.68 3.56
N TYR A 132 5.04 -41.25 2.72
CA TYR A 132 4.07 -40.21 3.04
C TYR A 132 2.64 -40.75 3.14
N ALA A 133 1.84 -40.11 3.98
CA ALA A 133 0.43 -40.43 4.13
C ALA A 133 -0.46 -39.61 3.19
N ARG A 134 -0.07 -38.38 2.86
CA ARG A 134 -0.90 -37.42 2.12
C ARG A 134 -0.08 -36.60 1.13
N LEU A 135 -0.75 -36.13 0.10
CA LEU A 135 -0.16 -35.42 -1.03
C LEU A 135 -1.07 -34.25 -1.45
N LEU A 136 -0.47 -33.12 -1.78
CA LEU A 136 -1.10 -31.94 -2.37
C LEU A 136 -0.49 -31.73 -3.76
N LEU A 137 -1.35 -31.72 -4.77
CA LEU A 137 -1.02 -31.26 -6.11
C LEU A 137 -1.42 -29.79 -6.20
N ARG A 138 -0.44 -28.92 -6.42
CA ARG A 138 -0.64 -27.48 -6.48
C ARG A 138 -0.13 -26.92 -7.79
N VAL A 139 -0.87 -25.97 -8.36
CA VAL A 139 -0.40 -25.17 -9.49
C VAL A 139 -0.53 -23.70 -9.11
N ASP A 140 0.59 -22.99 -9.12
CA ASP A 140 0.63 -21.56 -8.88
C ASP A 140 0.90 -20.80 -10.18
N PRO A 141 0.30 -19.62 -10.36
CA PRO A 141 0.73 -18.69 -11.39
C PRO A 141 2.17 -18.27 -11.11
N TRP A 142 2.91 -17.93 -12.17
CA TRP A 142 4.19 -17.25 -12.01
C TRP A 142 3.97 -15.76 -11.70
N GLN A 143 5.06 -15.00 -11.65
CA GLN A 143 5.04 -13.55 -11.38
C GLN A 143 4.27 -12.73 -12.43
N ASP A 144 3.81 -13.35 -13.53
CA ASP A 144 3.05 -12.68 -14.58
C ASP A 144 1.52 -12.74 -14.37
N GLY A 145 1.02 -13.24 -13.24
CA GLY A 145 -0.42 -13.31 -12.94
C GLY A 145 -1.08 -14.59 -13.47
N ASN A 146 -2.40 -14.76 -13.29
CA ASN A 146 -3.07 -16.05 -13.52
C ASN A 146 -4.07 -16.09 -14.70
N ALA A 147 -4.13 -15.04 -15.53
CA ALA A 147 -5.09 -14.99 -16.62
C ALA A 147 -4.73 -16.02 -17.71
N ALA A 148 -5.67 -16.94 -17.99
CA ALA A 148 -5.53 -18.02 -18.98
C ALA A 148 -4.44 -19.05 -18.68
N ASP A 149 -4.16 -19.25 -17.39
CA ASP A 149 -3.23 -20.26 -16.90
C ASP A 149 -3.90 -21.63 -16.82
N HIS A 150 -4.14 -22.23 -17.98
CA HIS A 150 -4.69 -23.58 -18.08
C HIS A 150 -3.57 -24.59 -17.89
N ALA A 151 -3.68 -25.38 -16.82
CA ALA A 151 -2.63 -26.26 -16.32
C ALA A 151 -3.08 -27.71 -16.35
N ASP A 152 -2.28 -28.58 -16.96
CA ASP A 152 -2.60 -29.98 -17.13
C ASP A 152 -1.64 -30.89 -16.33
N TRP A 153 -2.24 -31.76 -15.51
CA TRP A 153 -1.60 -32.95 -14.97
C TRP A 153 -1.92 -34.14 -15.89
N LEU A 154 -1.12 -34.31 -16.93
CA LEU A 154 -1.24 -35.37 -17.93
C LEU A 154 -0.74 -36.70 -17.37
N ASN A 155 -1.40 -37.79 -17.76
CA ASN A 155 -1.05 -39.17 -17.38
C ASN A 155 -0.87 -39.38 -15.86
N ALA A 156 -1.45 -38.51 -15.04
CA ALA A 156 -1.26 -38.48 -13.60
C ALA A 156 -1.90 -39.71 -12.95
N ARG A 157 -1.10 -40.51 -12.26
CA ARG A 157 -1.54 -41.75 -11.61
C ARG A 157 -0.69 -42.12 -10.40
N PHE A 158 -1.30 -42.85 -9.50
CA PHE A 158 -0.66 -43.45 -8.35
C PHE A 158 -0.42 -44.95 -8.61
N VAL A 159 0.78 -45.42 -8.31
CA VAL A 159 1.07 -46.86 -8.22
C VAL A 159 0.80 -47.29 -6.79
N THR A 160 -0.03 -48.31 -6.60
CA THR A 160 -0.38 -48.81 -5.26
C THR A 160 -0.31 -50.34 -5.20
N ALA A 161 0.17 -50.84 -4.07
CA ALA A 161 0.09 -52.26 -3.71
C ALA A 161 -1.01 -52.53 -2.67
N SER A 162 -1.75 -51.49 -2.28
CA SER A 162 -2.81 -51.53 -1.26
C SER A 162 -4.15 -51.93 -1.85
N ALA A 163 -4.96 -52.67 -1.09
CA ALA A 163 -6.34 -52.97 -1.44
C ALA A 163 -7.26 -51.73 -1.36
N GLN A 164 -6.81 -50.65 -0.73
CA GLN A 164 -7.54 -49.38 -0.66
C GLN A 164 -6.88 -48.35 -1.59
N PRO A 165 -7.59 -47.84 -2.61
CA PRO A 165 -7.02 -46.84 -3.51
C PRO A 165 -6.84 -45.48 -2.81
N PRO A 166 -5.93 -44.63 -3.32
CA PRO A 166 -5.86 -43.23 -2.93
C PRO A 166 -7.22 -42.55 -3.09
N ARG A 167 -7.48 -41.52 -2.28
CA ARG A 167 -8.72 -40.73 -2.40
C ARG A 167 -8.45 -39.26 -2.24
N THR A 168 -9.25 -38.43 -2.90
CA THR A 168 -9.25 -36.99 -2.70
C THR A 168 -10.03 -36.61 -1.44
N VAL A 169 -9.62 -35.54 -0.78
CA VAL A 169 -10.24 -35.04 0.47
C VAL A 169 -10.36 -33.52 0.44
N ASP A 170 -11.29 -32.95 1.22
CA ASP A 170 -11.55 -31.50 1.16
C ASP A 170 -10.47 -30.68 1.88
N THR A 171 -9.79 -31.25 2.87
CA THR A 171 -8.71 -30.63 3.65
C THR A 171 -7.76 -31.67 4.20
N LEU A 172 -6.48 -31.35 4.35
CA LEU A 172 -5.51 -32.13 5.12
C LEU A 172 -5.25 -31.51 6.50
N ARG A 173 -5.11 -32.36 7.53
CA ARG A 173 -4.67 -31.99 8.88
C ARG A 173 -3.16 -32.20 9.04
N TRP A 174 -2.32 -31.26 8.61
CA TRP A 174 -0.88 -31.36 8.89
C TRP A 174 -0.56 -30.81 10.28
N PRO A 175 0.19 -31.53 11.13
CA PRO A 175 0.63 -30.99 12.41
C PRO A 175 1.73 -29.94 12.25
N ASN A 176 2.45 -29.94 11.12
CA ASN A 176 3.54 -29.01 10.82
C ASN A 176 3.50 -28.55 9.36
N ALA A 177 4.04 -27.36 9.10
CA ALA A 177 4.33 -26.84 7.77
C ALA A 177 5.79 -26.38 7.69
N TRP A 178 6.50 -26.76 6.64
CA TRP A 178 7.88 -26.35 6.45
C TRP A 178 7.95 -24.96 5.83
N LEU A 179 8.93 -24.13 6.24
CA LEU A 179 9.16 -22.82 5.62
C LEU A 179 9.47 -22.95 4.12
N SER A 180 10.15 -24.03 3.72
CA SER A 180 10.47 -24.37 2.33
C SER A 180 9.24 -24.68 1.46
N ALA A 181 8.10 -25.01 2.08
CA ALA A 181 6.84 -25.24 1.40
C ALA A 181 5.98 -23.96 1.27
N LEU A 182 6.43 -22.84 1.86
CA LEU A 182 5.81 -21.54 1.71
C LEU A 182 6.38 -20.83 0.47
N ASP A 183 5.56 -19.99 -0.15
CA ASP A 183 5.97 -19.21 -1.31
C ASP A 183 6.98 -18.13 -0.89
N ALA A 184 8.22 -18.29 -1.35
CA ALA A 184 9.33 -17.39 -1.05
C ALA A 184 9.55 -16.32 -2.13
N ALA A 185 8.67 -16.20 -3.13
CA ALA A 185 8.74 -15.14 -4.14
C ALA A 185 8.63 -13.72 -3.53
N PHE A 186 8.08 -13.62 -2.32
CA PHE A 186 7.80 -12.37 -1.61
C PHE A 186 8.88 -11.96 -0.60
N VAL A 187 10.02 -12.65 -0.61
CA VAL A 187 11.21 -12.18 0.11
C VAL A 187 11.62 -10.84 -0.48
N THR A 188 11.74 -9.81 0.35
CA THR A 188 12.21 -8.49 -0.09
C THR A 188 13.70 -8.35 0.19
N PRO A 189 14.52 -7.91 -0.80
CA PRO A 189 14.18 -7.63 -2.20
C PRO A 189 13.86 -8.90 -3.01
N GLY A 190 12.91 -8.81 -3.95
CA GLY A 190 12.42 -9.96 -4.74
C GLY A 190 13.51 -10.75 -5.49
N GLY A 191 13.27 -12.05 -5.71
CA GLY A 191 14.19 -12.93 -6.45
C GLY A 191 15.46 -13.35 -5.66
N LYS A 192 15.48 -13.10 -4.35
CA LYS A 192 16.63 -13.35 -3.45
C LYS A 192 16.48 -14.58 -2.55
N ALA A 193 15.56 -15.48 -2.87
CA ALA A 193 15.29 -16.71 -2.14
C ALA A 193 15.57 -17.96 -3.00
N ASP A 194 16.11 -19.02 -2.40
CA ASP A 194 16.33 -20.32 -3.03
C ASP A 194 16.24 -21.44 -1.97
N THR A 195 15.84 -22.64 -2.36
CA THR A 195 15.77 -23.82 -1.49
C THR A 195 16.92 -24.79 -1.74
N ARG A 196 17.80 -24.52 -2.71
CA ARG A 196 18.93 -25.39 -3.08
C ARG A 196 20.25 -24.89 -2.51
N GLY A 197 21.16 -25.84 -2.27
CA GLY A 197 22.55 -25.56 -1.90
C GLY A 197 22.74 -25.02 -0.48
N LEU A 198 21.84 -25.33 0.44
CA LEU A 198 21.83 -24.82 1.81
C LEU A 198 22.93 -25.49 2.65
N THR A 199 24.13 -24.94 2.62
CA THR A 199 25.28 -25.48 3.37
C THR A 199 25.73 -24.48 4.42
N VAL A 200 25.79 -24.92 5.68
CA VAL A 200 26.26 -24.12 6.81
C VAL A 200 27.32 -24.91 7.58
N ALA A 201 28.53 -24.37 7.69
CA ALA A 201 29.66 -24.97 8.39
C ALA A 201 29.95 -26.43 7.96
N GLY A 202 29.92 -26.68 6.65
CA GLY A 202 30.19 -27.98 6.04
C GLY A 202 29.02 -28.97 6.11
N VAL A 203 27.88 -28.58 6.69
CA VAL A 203 26.67 -29.40 6.75
C VAL A 203 25.67 -28.94 5.69
N THR A 204 25.34 -29.82 4.74
CA THR A 204 24.28 -29.56 3.75
C THR A 204 22.94 -30.01 4.30
N TYR A 205 21.97 -29.09 4.31
CA TYR A 205 20.61 -29.34 4.76
C TYR A 205 19.69 -29.64 3.59
N ALA A 206 18.84 -30.65 3.75
CA ALA A 206 17.84 -31.01 2.75
C ALA A 206 16.64 -30.06 2.72
N GLU A 207 16.42 -29.28 3.78
CA GLU A 207 15.24 -28.44 3.97
C GLU A 207 15.62 -27.07 4.55
N GLY A 208 15.03 -26.02 3.97
CA GLY A 208 15.21 -24.65 4.43
C GLY A 208 14.96 -23.62 3.34
N LEU A 209 15.31 -22.37 3.65
CA LEU A 209 15.22 -21.22 2.76
C LEU A 209 16.50 -20.40 2.86
N GLY A 210 17.25 -20.33 1.76
CA GLY A 210 18.43 -19.50 1.60
C GLY A 210 18.05 -18.12 1.08
N LEU A 211 18.55 -17.07 1.72
CA LEU A 211 18.23 -15.67 1.46
C LEU A 211 19.50 -14.87 1.15
N THR A 212 19.40 -13.91 0.22
CA THR A 212 20.48 -12.95 -0.04
C THR A 212 20.29 -11.68 0.79
N ILE A 213 21.29 -11.31 1.59
CA ILE A 213 21.22 -10.20 2.55
C ILE A 213 21.26 -8.82 1.86
N PRO A 214 20.48 -7.82 2.32
CA PRO A 214 19.44 -7.92 3.33
C PRO A 214 18.19 -8.62 2.79
N ALA A 215 17.50 -9.36 3.64
CA ALA A 215 16.25 -10.01 3.27
C ALA A 215 15.22 -9.98 4.39
N GLU A 216 13.95 -9.87 4.01
CA GLU A 216 12.81 -9.94 4.92
C GLU A 216 11.67 -10.76 4.31
N LEU A 217 11.02 -11.57 5.15
CA LEU A 217 9.82 -12.33 4.83
C LEU A 217 8.77 -12.13 5.92
N CYS A 218 7.57 -11.68 5.54
CA CYS A 218 6.43 -11.53 6.46
C CYS A 218 5.36 -12.58 6.15
N LEU A 219 4.86 -13.23 7.19
CA LEU A 219 3.90 -14.33 7.11
C LEU A 219 2.74 -14.09 8.09
N LEU A 220 1.52 -14.41 7.68
CA LEU A 220 0.40 -14.53 8.61
C LEU A 220 0.47 -15.91 9.27
N THR A 221 0.38 -15.97 10.60
CA THR A 221 0.56 -17.21 11.36
C THR A 221 -0.59 -18.20 11.16
N GLY A 222 -1.81 -17.69 10.95
CA GLY A 222 -3.01 -18.51 10.82
C GLY A 222 -3.22 -19.40 12.07
N SER A 223 -3.05 -20.70 11.92
CA SER A 223 -3.17 -21.70 13.01
C SER A 223 -1.82 -22.07 13.63
N ALA A 224 -0.72 -21.44 13.22
CA ALA A 224 0.60 -21.72 13.76
C ALA A 224 0.70 -21.30 15.24
N VAL A 225 1.15 -22.22 16.09
CA VAL A 225 1.36 -22.00 17.53
C VAL A 225 2.84 -22.03 17.91
N ARG A 226 3.72 -22.48 17.02
CA ARG A 226 5.17 -22.52 17.23
C ARG A 226 5.90 -22.36 15.90
N PHE A 227 7.09 -21.77 15.93
CA PHE A 227 8.02 -21.75 14.81
C PHE A 227 9.43 -22.05 15.31
N ALA A 228 10.07 -23.08 14.76
CA ALA A 228 11.36 -23.57 15.23
C ALA A 228 12.23 -24.03 14.07
N GLY A 229 13.55 -23.98 14.25
CA GLY A 229 14.53 -24.46 13.29
C GLY A 229 15.91 -23.93 13.60
N LYS A 230 16.75 -23.75 12.58
CA LYS A 230 18.11 -23.23 12.72
C LYS A 230 18.38 -22.15 11.69
N VAL A 231 19.35 -21.28 11.98
CA VAL A 231 19.82 -20.23 11.08
C VAL A 231 21.34 -20.22 10.97
N GLY A 232 21.89 -19.84 9.83
CA GLY A 232 23.34 -19.76 9.66
C GLY A 232 23.77 -19.02 8.39
N VAL A 233 25.03 -18.61 8.34
CA VAL A 233 25.62 -18.03 7.13
C VAL A 233 25.98 -19.16 6.17
N ASP A 234 25.63 -19.00 4.90
CA ASP A 234 25.89 -20.00 3.87
C ASP A 234 27.39 -20.07 3.53
N ASP A 235 27.90 -21.27 3.28
CA ASP A 235 29.33 -21.50 3.02
C ASP A 235 29.80 -20.99 1.64
N ASN A 236 28.90 -20.61 0.73
CA ASN A 236 29.27 -20.19 -0.62
C ASN A 236 29.91 -18.79 -0.68
N LEU A 237 29.72 -17.95 0.34
CA LEU A 237 30.30 -16.60 0.42
C LEU A 237 30.72 -16.25 1.85
N ASP A 238 31.90 -15.67 2.00
CA ASP A 238 32.33 -15.10 3.28
C ASP A 238 31.44 -13.91 3.66
N GLY A 239 30.93 -13.91 4.89
CA GLY A 239 30.08 -12.84 5.37
C GLY A 239 29.65 -13.01 6.82
N GLN A 240 28.81 -12.06 7.26
CA GLN A 240 28.14 -12.12 8.54
C GLN A 240 26.65 -11.87 8.37
N ALA A 241 25.83 -12.48 9.22
CA ALA A 241 24.38 -12.34 9.22
C ALA A 241 23.84 -12.27 10.65
N GLU A 242 22.85 -11.42 10.88
CA GLU A 242 22.02 -11.42 12.08
C GLU A 242 20.56 -11.65 11.68
N PHE A 243 19.93 -12.63 12.31
CA PHE A 243 18.55 -13.05 12.08
C PHE A 243 17.67 -12.55 13.21
N VAL A 244 16.50 -12.01 12.86
CA VAL A 244 15.50 -11.52 13.82
C VAL A 244 14.14 -12.10 13.46
N ILE A 245 13.47 -12.68 14.45
CA ILE A 245 12.09 -13.13 14.37
C ILE A 245 11.24 -12.17 15.20
N SER A 246 10.25 -11.54 14.60
CA SER A 246 9.31 -10.66 15.29
C SER A 246 7.86 -11.10 15.08
N GLY A 247 7.02 -10.98 16.11
CA GLY A 247 5.59 -11.28 16.09
C GLY A 247 4.79 -10.05 16.44
N ASP A 248 3.85 -9.63 15.58
CA ASP A 248 3.02 -8.43 15.78
C ASP A 248 3.82 -7.18 16.19
N GLY A 249 5.01 -7.02 15.60
CA GLY A 249 5.92 -5.90 15.87
C GLY A 249 6.79 -6.05 17.12
N ARG A 250 6.67 -7.13 17.89
CA ARG A 250 7.53 -7.44 19.04
C ARG A 250 8.61 -8.44 18.65
N GLU A 251 9.85 -8.22 19.08
CA GLU A 251 10.92 -9.21 18.90
C GLU A 251 10.61 -10.47 19.72
N LEU A 252 10.61 -11.62 19.05
CA LEU A 252 10.43 -12.93 19.68
C LEU A 252 11.78 -13.64 19.88
N TRP A 253 12.71 -13.42 18.95
CA TRP A 253 14.04 -14.04 19.00
C TRP A 253 15.03 -13.30 18.09
N ARG A 254 16.30 -13.33 18.47
CA ARG A 254 17.42 -12.76 17.73
C ARG A 254 18.62 -13.69 17.80
N SER A 255 19.29 -13.89 16.67
CA SER A 255 20.46 -14.75 16.61
C SER A 255 21.70 -14.13 17.22
N GLY A 256 21.85 -12.80 17.19
CA GLY A 256 23.17 -12.15 17.24
C GLY A 256 23.94 -12.35 15.93
N VAL A 257 25.10 -11.70 15.78
CA VAL A 257 25.90 -11.81 14.56
C VAL A 257 26.52 -13.20 14.44
N LEU A 258 26.23 -13.88 13.33
CA LEU A 258 26.83 -15.14 12.90
C LEU A 258 27.82 -14.90 11.76
N HIS A 259 28.84 -15.74 11.65
CA HIS A 259 29.86 -15.69 10.59
C HIS A 259 29.90 -16.99 9.79
N THR A 260 30.39 -16.93 8.55
CA THR A 260 30.68 -18.12 7.72
C THR A 260 31.55 -19.11 8.48
N GLY A 261 31.26 -20.41 8.37
CA GLY A 261 31.95 -21.49 9.09
C GLY A 261 31.49 -21.72 10.54
N GLN A 262 30.58 -20.89 11.08
CA GLN A 262 29.96 -21.17 12.38
C GLN A 262 28.79 -22.17 12.26
N PRO A 263 28.63 -23.11 13.21
CA PRO A 263 27.50 -24.03 13.21
C PRO A 263 26.15 -23.30 13.21
N ALA A 264 25.15 -23.86 12.51
CA ALA A 264 23.80 -23.31 12.47
C ALA A 264 23.22 -23.16 13.88
N ARG A 265 22.70 -21.98 14.20
CA ARG A 265 22.15 -21.61 15.51
C ARG A 265 20.66 -21.98 15.59
N PRO A 266 20.24 -22.79 16.57
CA PRO A 266 18.83 -23.14 16.73
C PRO A 266 18.00 -21.98 17.30
N PHE A 267 16.73 -21.94 16.92
CA PHE A 267 15.71 -21.07 17.50
C PHE A 267 14.40 -21.85 17.69
N ASP A 268 13.60 -21.36 18.62
CA ASP A 268 12.29 -21.92 18.92
C ASP A 268 11.40 -20.85 19.56
N VAL A 269 10.37 -20.41 18.85
CA VAL A 269 9.48 -19.32 19.28
C VAL A 269 8.03 -19.78 19.38
N ALA A 270 7.34 -19.32 20.42
CA ALA A 270 5.91 -19.50 20.57
C ALA A 270 5.16 -18.47 19.69
N LEU A 271 4.18 -18.96 18.93
CA LEU A 271 3.32 -18.14 18.06
C LEU A 271 1.86 -18.09 18.50
N LYS A 272 1.51 -18.73 19.62
CA LYS A 272 0.13 -18.69 20.13
C LYS A 272 -0.30 -17.25 20.42
N GLY A 273 -1.31 -16.78 19.70
CA GLY A 273 -1.82 -15.41 19.82
C GLY A 273 -1.02 -14.35 19.03
N VAL A 274 -0.03 -14.76 18.24
CA VAL A 274 0.69 -13.90 17.30
C VAL A 274 -0.05 -13.96 15.96
N GLY A 275 -0.45 -12.83 15.38
CA GLY A 275 -1.16 -12.76 14.09
C GLY A 275 -0.24 -12.73 12.87
N ARG A 276 0.88 -12.02 12.97
CA ARG A 276 1.88 -11.85 11.91
C ARG A 276 3.28 -12.12 12.43
N VAL A 277 4.06 -12.90 11.69
CA VAL A 277 5.49 -13.14 11.94
C VAL A 277 6.33 -12.52 10.84
N ARG A 278 7.38 -11.80 11.23
CA ARG A 278 8.42 -11.22 10.37
C ARG A 278 9.73 -11.97 10.62
N LEU A 279 10.33 -12.48 9.55
CA LEU A 279 11.64 -13.11 9.51
C LEU A 279 12.59 -12.17 8.78
N ALA A 280 13.51 -11.54 9.49
CA ALA A 280 14.46 -10.59 8.91
C ALA A 280 15.89 -11.12 9.03
N VAL A 281 16.72 -10.83 8.03
CA VAL A 281 18.15 -11.07 8.06
C VAL A 281 18.91 -9.87 7.50
N GLU A 282 19.85 -9.37 8.31
CA GLU A 282 20.73 -8.24 7.99
C GLU A 282 22.19 -8.66 8.14
N GLY A 283 23.13 -7.87 7.59
CA GLY A 283 24.55 -8.21 7.65
C GLY A 283 25.30 -7.81 6.37
N THR A 284 26.31 -8.61 5.99
CA THR A 284 27.13 -8.34 4.80
C THR A 284 26.24 -8.33 3.56
N ARG A 285 26.15 -7.18 2.89
CA ARG A 285 25.33 -7.02 1.67
C ARG A 285 25.75 -8.05 0.63
N ASN A 286 24.75 -8.73 0.04
CA ASN A 286 24.87 -9.79 -0.95
C ASN A 286 25.46 -11.13 -0.45
N ALA A 287 25.79 -11.28 0.84
CA ALA A 287 26.07 -12.60 1.40
C ALA A 287 24.80 -13.45 1.44
N ARG A 288 24.95 -14.77 1.52
CA ARG A 288 23.84 -15.72 1.66
C ARG A 288 23.68 -16.19 3.11
N ALA A 289 22.43 -16.31 3.53
CA ALA A 289 22.03 -16.69 4.88
C ALA A 289 20.87 -17.69 4.81
N ASN A 290 20.97 -18.78 5.56
CA ASN A 290 20.05 -19.90 5.47
C ASN A 290 19.20 -20.04 6.73
N TRP A 291 17.89 -20.18 6.54
CA TRP A 291 16.96 -20.72 7.51
C TRP A 291 16.83 -22.21 7.22
N VAL A 292 17.40 -23.09 8.06
CA VAL A 292 17.45 -24.55 7.80
C VAL A 292 16.66 -25.32 8.84
N GLU A 293 16.08 -26.45 8.42
CA GLU A 293 15.24 -27.30 9.27
C GLU A 293 14.07 -26.55 9.95
N THR A 294 13.53 -25.53 9.26
CA THR A 294 12.53 -24.62 9.81
C THR A 294 11.10 -25.08 9.59
N THR A 295 10.33 -25.17 10.68
CA THR A 295 8.94 -25.65 10.69
C THR A 295 8.03 -24.77 11.55
N PHE A 296 6.80 -24.58 11.08
CA PHE A 296 5.67 -24.08 11.86
C PHE A 296 4.87 -25.26 12.41
N THR A 297 4.68 -25.32 13.72
CA THR A 297 3.72 -26.26 14.33
C THR A 297 2.35 -25.63 14.38
N LEU A 298 1.32 -26.36 13.93
CA LEU A 298 -0.05 -25.88 13.79
C LEU A 298 -0.95 -26.47 14.88
N ASP A 299 -1.83 -25.65 15.46
CA ASP A 299 -2.93 -26.10 16.32
C ASP A 299 -4.17 -26.39 15.47
N GLY A 300 -4.06 -27.41 14.61
CA GLY A 300 -5.13 -27.83 13.69
C GLY A 300 -4.75 -27.70 12.20
N ASN A 301 -5.73 -27.36 11.35
CA ASN A 301 -5.55 -27.33 9.88
C ASN A 301 -4.62 -26.19 9.45
N LEU A 302 -3.75 -26.45 8.45
CA LEU A 302 -3.22 -25.39 7.60
C LEU A 302 -4.40 -24.77 6.85
N LYS A 303 -4.63 -23.46 6.99
CA LYS A 303 -5.39 -22.70 5.99
C LYS A 303 -4.36 -22.25 4.95
N PRO A 304 -4.35 -22.78 3.72
CA PRO A 304 -3.33 -22.47 2.70
C PRO A 304 -3.30 -21.00 2.24
N ALA A 305 -4.19 -20.15 2.76
CA ALA A 305 -4.07 -18.70 2.60
C ALA A 305 -2.82 -18.09 3.26
N ALA A 306 -1.94 -18.90 3.89
CA ALA A 306 -0.72 -18.46 4.55
C ALA A 306 0.39 -17.97 3.60
N THR A 307 0.20 -18.05 2.28
CA THR A 307 1.06 -17.38 1.30
C THR A 307 0.26 -16.33 0.54
N HIS A 308 0.47 -15.08 0.94
CA HIS A 308 -0.09 -13.89 0.31
C HIS A 308 0.50 -13.73 -1.11
N ASN A 309 -0.34 -13.71 -2.16
CA ASN A 309 0.09 -13.62 -3.56
C ASN A 309 -0.10 -12.20 -4.13
N ALA A 310 0.98 -11.40 -4.18
CA ALA A 310 0.97 -10.06 -4.78
C ALA A 310 0.76 -10.04 -6.31
N ALA A 311 1.00 -11.17 -7.02
CA ALA A 311 0.73 -11.27 -8.46
C ALA A 311 -0.77 -11.23 -8.81
N ARG A 312 -1.66 -11.33 -7.80
CA ARG A 312 -3.11 -11.06 -7.94
C ARG A 312 -3.38 -9.60 -8.38
N TYR A 313 -2.44 -8.68 -8.13
CA TYR A 313 -2.62 -7.23 -8.32
C TYR A 313 -1.63 -6.59 -9.31
N GLU A 314 -0.42 -7.15 -9.52
CA GLU A 314 0.59 -6.52 -10.39
C GLU A 314 0.19 -6.48 -11.89
N SER A 315 -0.76 -7.32 -12.32
CA SER A 315 -1.34 -7.27 -13.67
C SER A 315 -2.64 -6.45 -13.75
N ARG A 316 -3.09 -5.90 -12.62
CA ARG A 316 -4.30 -5.08 -12.52
C ARG A 316 -3.98 -3.63 -12.85
N PRO A 317 -4.98 -2.85 -13.30
CA PRO A 317 -4.81 -1.41 -13.41
C PRO A 317 -4.42 -0.81 -12.05
N ASP A 318 -3.76 0.35 -12.07
CA ASP A 318 -3.23 1.02 -10.86
C ASP A 318 -4.25 1.09 -9.72
N TRP A 319 -5.52 1.36 -10.04
CA TRP A 319 -6.65 1.50 -9.09
C TRP A 319 -7.22 0.18 -8.52
N GLU A 320 -6.63 -0.98 -8.84
CA GLU A 320 -6.89 -2.28 -8.18
C GLU A 320 -5.58 -2.91 -7.69
N ASN A 321 -4.56 -2.08 -7.45
CA ASN A 321 -3.24 -2.52 -6.98
C ASN A 321 -2.79 -1.71 -5.75
N PRO A 322 -2.94 -2.26 -4.53
CA PRO A 322 -2.64 -1.54 -3.29
C PRO A 322 -1.17 -1.19 -3.08
N ARG A 323 -0.28 -1.69 -3.93
CA ARG A 323 1.15 -1.33 -3.95
C ARG A 323 1.45 -0.14 -4.87
N VAL A 324 0.47 0.31 -5.66
CA VAL A 324 0.58 1.41 -6.64
C VAL A 324 -0.43 2.49 -6.27
N PHE A 325 -0.16 3.21 -5.19
CA PHE A 325 -1.01 4.32 -4.72
C PHE A 325 -0.46 5.71 -5.12
N ARG A 326 0.82 5.78 -5.53
CA ARG A 326 1.50 6.99 -6.00
C ARG A 326 2.51 6.65 -7.09
N VAL A 327 2.40 7.30 -8.25
CA VAL A 327 3.32 7.19 -9.37
C VAL A 327 3.60 8.59 -9.90
N GLY A 328 4.88 8.95 -10.04
CA GLY A 328 5.28 10.27 -10.54
C GLY A 328 4.96 11.44 -9.62
N THR A 329 4.40 11.18 -8.44
CA THR A 329 4.12 12.23 -7.45
C THR A 329 5.37 12.56 -6.65
N GLU A 330 5.48 13.83 -6.34
CA GLU A 330 6.41 14.36 -5.37
C GLU A 330 6.06 13.90 -3.93
N PRO A 331 7.06 13.66 -3.06
CA PRO A 331 6.83 13.39 -1.65
C PRO A 331 6.08 14.53 -0.96
N SER A 332 5.25 14.20 0.04
CA SER A 332 4.54 15.20 0.84
C SER A 332 5.51 16.10 1.62
N THR A 333 5.29 17.40 1.54
CA THR A 333 6.08 18.46 2.20
C THR A 333 5.16 19.46 2.86
N ALA A 334 5.70 20.31 3.75
CA ALA A 334 4.91 21.37 4.38
C ALA A 334 4.26 22.27 3.33
N THR A 335 3.00 22.64 3.56
CA THR A 335 2.30 23.60 2.70
C THR A 335 3.05 24.93 2.68
N MET A 336 3.41 25.42 1.50
CA MET A 336 4.16 26.67 1.34
C MET A 336 3.87 27.38 0.01
N MET A 337 4.36 28.62 -0.10
CA MET A 337 4.41 29.37 -1.36
C MET A 337 5.63 30.28 -1.39
N VAL A 338 6.29 30.35 -2.54
CA VAL A 338 7.44 31.23 -2.78
C VAL A 338 6.97 32.57 -3.33
N PHE A 339 7.60 33.64 -2.89
CA PHE A 339 7.45 35.00 -3.42
C PHE A 339 8.79 35.52 -3.94
N ASP A 340 8.72 36.56 -4.79
CA ASP A 340 9.87 37.19 -5.44
C ASP A 340 10.72 38.06 -4.49
N SER A 341 10.16 38.46 -3.35
CA SER A 341 10.80 39.36 -2.42
C SER A 341 10.29 39.20 -0.98
N PRO A 342 11.14 39.55 0.02
CA PRO A 342 10.74 39.64 1.42
C PRO A 342 9.50 40.51 1.64
N LYS A 343 9.42 41.64 0.92
CA LYS A 343 8.34 42.62 1.04
C LYS A 343 7.01 42.07 0.51
N ALA A 344 7.04 41.34 -0.60
CA ALA A 344 5.84 40.70 -1.14
C ALA A 344 5.37 39.57 -0.21
N ALA A 345 6.28 38.70 0.23
CA ALA A 345 5.99 37.62 1.17
C ALA A 345 5.32 38.12 2.48
N LEU A 346 5.85 39.19 3.08
CA LEU A 346 5.30 39.76 4.31
C LEU A 346 3.94 40.43 4.15
N LYS A 347 3.58 40.85 2.93
CA LYS A 347 2.30 41.49 2.63
C LYS A 347 1.26 40.53 2.08
N ALA A 348 1.65 39.30 1.77
CA ALA A 348 0.79 38.32 1.16
C ALA A 348 -0.38 37.96 2.10
N SER A 349 -1.60 38.11 1.59
CA SER A 349 -2.81 37.65 2.30
C SER A 349 -3.09 36.17 2.06
N SER A 350 -2.55 35.60 0.98
CA SER A 350 -2.76 34.21 0.57
C SER A 350 -1.67 33.75 -0.42
N ARG A 351 -1.67 32.46 -0.77
CA ARG A 351 -0.70 31.85 -1.70
C ARG A 351 -0.87 32.39 -3.13
N GLU A 352 -2.10 32.65 -3.52
CA GLU A 352 -2.52 33.14 -4.84
C GLU A 352 -2.00 34.54 -5.16
N ALA A 353 -1.57 35.30 -4.14
CA ALA A 353 -0.94 36.61 -4.33
C ALA A 353 0.49 36.51 -4.89
N SER A 354 1.08 35.30 -4.94
CA SER A 354 2.43 35.10 -5.47
C SER A 354 2.45 35.24 -7.00
N PRO A 355 3.46 35.92 -7.58
CA PRO A 355 3.69 35.88 -9.03
C PRO A 355 4.11 34.49 -9.55
N TYR A 356 4.36 33.55 -8.64
CA TYR A 356 4.71 32.16 -8.93
C TYR A 356 3.56 31.19 -8.65
N PHE A 357 2.32 31.68 -8.61
CA PHE A 357 1.10 30.88 -8.54
C PHE A 357 0.25 31.09 -9.80
N LEU A 358 -0.27 30.02 -10.38
CA LEU A 358 -1.22 30.06 -11.50
C LEU A 358 -2.38 29.10 -11.23
N SER A 359 -3.57 29.64 -10.97
CA SER A 359 -4.78 28.82 -10.81
C SER A 359 -5.15 28.13 -12.13
N LEU A 360 -5.53 26.87 -12.03
CA LEU A 360 -6.19 26.11 -13.09
C LEU A 360 -7.67 25.82 -12.75
N ASP A 361 -8.22 26.50 -11.74
CA ASP A 361 -9.64 26.44 -11.41
C ASP A 361 -10.50 27.09 -12.52
N GLY A 362 -11.80 26.83 -12.49
CA GLY A 362 -12.80 27.29 -13.45
C GLY A 362 -13.27 26.18 -14.37
N GLU A 363 -13.64 26.53 -15.60
CA GLU A 363 -14.25 25.59 -16.54
C GLU A 363 -13.23 24.65 -17.19
N TRP A 364 -13.57 23.36 -17.25
CA TRP A 364 -12.81 22.30 -17.94
C TRP A 364 -13.73 21.55 -18.90
N ARG A 365 -13.19 21.05 -20.03
CA ARG A 365 -13.93 20.12 -20.89
C ARG A 365 -14.07 18.79 -20.18
N PHE A 366 -15.26 18.21 -20.24
CA PHE A 366 -15.63 17.12 -19.36
C PHE A 366 -16.40 16.01 -20.08
N ASN A 367 -16.06 14.76 -19.74
CA ASN A 367 -16.82 13.58 -20.12
C ASN A 367 -16.97 12.65 -18.91
N TRP A 368 -18.14 12.05 -18.77
CA TRP A 368 -18.44 11.09 -17.70
C TRP A 368 -18.99 9.81 -18.29
N VAL A 369 -18.53 8.68 -17.78
CA VAL A 369 -19.03 7.35 -18.15
C VAL A 369 -19.23 6.48 -16.91
N PRO A 370 -20.21 5.55 -16.90
CA PRO A 370 -20.51 4.73 -15.73
C PRO A 370 -19.54 3.56 -15.52
N HIS A 371 -18.61 3.31 -16.44
CA HIS A 371 -17.72 2.15 -16.44
C HIS A 371 -16.38 2.47 -17.10
N PRO A 372 -15.22 2.01 -16.60
CA PRO A 372 -13.90 2.34 -17.14
C PRO A 372 -13.70 1.95 -18.62
N ASP A 373 -14.25 0.83 -19.06
CA ASP A 373 -14.16 0.39 -20.47
C ASP A 373 -14.86 1.31 -21.48
N ARG A 374 -15.73 2.23 -21.00
CA ARG A 374 -16.44 3.19 -21.86
C ARG A 374 -15.73 4.53 -21.97
N ARG A 375 -14.66 4.73 -21.21
CA ARG A 375 -13.97 6.02 -21.16
C ARG A 375 -13.27 6.31 -22.49
N PRO A 376 -13.11 7.58 -22.87
CA PRO A 376 -12.46 7.95 -24.12
C PRO A 376 -10.95 7.75 -24.03
N ALA A 377 -10.45 6.53 -24.28
CA ALA A 377 -9.06 6.12 -24.00
C ALA A 377 -7.96 7.05 -24.57
N ALA A 378 -8.20 7.74 -25.68
CA ALA A 378 -7.23 8.63 -26.33
C ALA A 378 -7.35 10.11 -25.92
N PHE A 379 -8.22 10.48 -24.98
CA PHE A 379 -8.53 11.88 -24.65
C PHE A 379 -7.33 12.70 -24.14
N HIS A 380 -6.31 12.02 -23.63
CA HIS A 380 -5.06 12.63 -23.18
C HIS A 380 -4.22 13.20 -24.34
N GLN A 381 -4.45 12.76 -25.59
CA GLN A 381 -3.65 13.20 -26.73
C GLN A 381 -3.92 14.69 -27.03
N PRO A 382 -2.88 15.50 -27.34
CA PRO A 382 -3.09 16.91 -27.73
C PRO A 382 -4.00 17.06 -28.96
N SER A 383 -3.94 16.12 -29.89
CA SER A 383 -4.75 16.09 -31.11
C SER A 383 -6.20 15.67 -30.91
N PHE A 384 -6.60 15.21 -29.71
CA PHE A 384 -7.97 14.79 -29.45
C PHE A 384 -8.92 15.99 -29.52
N ASP A 385 -10.02 15.85 -30.26
CA ASP A 385 -11.05 16.89 -30.32
C ASP A 385 -12.08 16.70 -29.19
N ALA A 386 -12.02 17.59 -28.20
CA ALA A 386 -12.97 17.65 -27.09
C ALA A 386 -13.95 18.83 -27.21
N ALA A 387 -14.06 19.47 -28.39
CA ALA A 387 -14.90 20.66 -28.56
C ALA A 387 -16.39 20.39 -28.28
N ALA A 388 -16.85 19.18 -28.60
CA ALA A 388 -18.22 18.73 -28.34
C ALA A 388 -18.48 18.35 -26.87
N TRP A 389 -17.44 18.25 -26.03
CA TRP A 389 -17.62 17.94 -24.61
C TRP A 389 -18.24 19.14 -23.87
N PRO A 390 -19.20 18.89 -22.96
CA PRO A 390 -19.69 19.93 -22.07
C PRO A 390 -18.55 20.45 -21.18
N ALA A 391 -18.79 21.60 -20.56
CA ALA A 391 -17.90 22.14 -19.54
C ALA A 391 -18.35 21.69 -18.13
N ILE A 392 -17.41 21.61 -17.20
CA ILE A 392 -17.64 21.40 -15.77
C ILE A 392 -16.81 22.40 -14.96
N THR A 393 -17.32 22.86 -13.83
CA THR A 393 -16.57 23.71 -12.91
C THR A 393 -15.64 22.88 -12.03
N VAL A 394 -14.37 23.28 -11.97
CA VAL A 394 -13.35 22.74 -11.06
C VAL A 394 -12.91 23.87 -10.10
N PRO A 395 -12.81 23.63 -8.78
CA PRO A 395 -13.16 22.39 -8.08
C PRO A 395 -14.67 22.17 -7.94
N GLY A 396 -15.07 20.90 -7.85
CA GLY A 396 -16.44 20.49 -7.59
C GLY A 396 -16.64 18.98 -7.66
N CYS A 397 -17.59 18.46 -6.88
CA CYS A 397 -18.04 17.07 -7.02
C CYS A 397 -18.90 16.92 -8.28
N VAL A 398 -18.76 15.82 -9.02
CA VAL A 398 -19.49 15.63 -10.29
C VAL A 398 -20.98 15.36 -10.05
N GLU A 399 -21.31 14.72 -8.93
CA GLU A 399 -22.68 14.33 -8.58
C GLU A 399 -23.59 15.53 -8.28
N VAL A 400 -23.03 16.61 -7.71
CA VAL A 400 -23.77 17.87 -7.48
C VAL A 400 -23.79 18.77 -8.73
N GLN A 401 -23.08 18.38 -9.79
CA GLN A 401 -23.05 19.05 -11.09
C GLN A 401 -23.84 18.27 -12.16
N GLY A 402 -24.62 17.26 -11.76
CA GLY A 402 -25.56 16.55 -12.63
C GLY A 402 -25.03 15.25 -13.26
N TYR A 403 -23.89 14.71 -12.81
CA TYR A 403 -23.30 13.48 -13.35
C TYR A 403 -23.20 12.37 -12.31
N GLY A 404 -23.65 11.16 -12.66
CA GLY A 404 -23.71 10.03 -11.74
C GLY A 404 -24.72 10.23 -10.61
N THR A 405 -24.65 9.37 -9.59
CA THR A 405 -25.58 9.42 -8.46
C THR A 405 -24.85 9.59 -7.12
N PRO A 406 -25.19 10.60 -6.28
CA PRO A 406 -24.64 10.71 -4.93
C PRO A 406 -25.14 9.55 -4.06
N LEU A 407 -24.24 8.98 -3.26
CA LEU A 407 -24.54 7.82 -2.41
C LEU A 407 -24.27 8.17 -0.95
N TYR A 408 -25.22 7.88 -0.05
CA TYR A 408 -24.97 7.92 1.38
C TYR A 408 -25.01 6.51 1.95
N LYS A 409 -24.01 6.19 2.77
CA LYS A 409 -23.96 4.96 3.55
C LYS A 409 -23.10 5.19 4.78
N ASN A 410 -23.58 4.68 5.92
CA ASN A 410 -22.84 4.68 7.17
C ASN A 410 -21.73 3.62 7.13
N ILE A 411 -22.04 2.38 7.48
CA ILE A 411 -21.06 1.30 7.54
C ILE A 411 -21.05 0.49 6.25
N GLY A 412 -19.85 0.33 5.69
CA GLY A 412 -19.56 -0.63 4.64
C GLY A 412 -19.70 -0.09 3.24
N TYR A 413 -19.23 -0.91 2.32
CA TYR A 413 -19.03 -0.49 0.94
C TYR A 413 -20.30 -0.59 0.11
N TYR A 414 -20.34 0.22 -0.94
CA TYR A 414 -21.40 0.27 -1.94
C TYR A 414 -20.97 -0.44 -3.23
N PHE A 415 -19.97 -1.31 -3.15
CA PHE A 415 -19.49 -2.20 -4.21
C PHE A 415 -19.24 -3.61 -3.63
N LYS A 416 -18.86 -4.60 -4.45
CA LYS A 416 -18.60 -5.96 -3.96
C LYS A 416 -17.35 -5.97 -3.09
N VAL A 417 -17.50 -6.39 -1.84
CA VAL A 417 -16.40 -6.47 -0.86
C VAL A 417 -15.54 -7.70 -1.13
N ASP A 418 -14.44 -7.48 -1.84
CA ASP A 418 -13.36 -8.45 -2.11
C ASP A 418 -12.04 -7.66 -2.29
N PRO A 419 -11.44 -7.12 -1.21
CA PRO A 419 -10.23 -6.30 -1.32
C PRO A 419 -9.12 -7.02 -2.10
N PRO A 420 -8.36 -6.30 -2.95
CA PRO A 420 -8.45 -4.88 -3.31
C PRO A 420 -9.43 -4.57 -4.46
N PHE A 421 -10.24 -5.53 -4.92
CA PHE A 421 -11.07 -5.37 -6.13
C PHE A 421 -12.28 -4.47 -5.88
N VAL A 422 -12.57 -3.61 -6.86
CA VAL A 422 -13.72 -2.70 -6.86
C VAL A 422 -14.68 -2.96 -8.01
N MET A 423 -14.29 -3.77 -9.01
CA MET A 423 -15.13 -4.08 -10.18
C MET A 423 -16.09 -5.25 -10.01
N GLY A 424 -16.06 -5.95 -8.87
CA GLY A 424 -16.95 -7.07 -8.62
C GLY A 424 -18.43 -6.65 -8.60
N GLU A 425 -19.32 -7.49 -9.14
CA GLU A 425 -20.78 -7.23 -9.18
C GLU A 425 -21.37 -7.03 -7.77
N PRO A 426 -22.05 -5.90 -7.45
CA PRO A 426 -22.53 -5.61 -6.12
C PRO A 426 -24.01 -6.01 -6.00
N ASP A 427 -24.65 -5.65 -4.90
CA ASP A 427 -26.10 -5.77 -4.79
C ASP A 427 -26.80 -4.86 -5.84
N PRO A 428 -27.80 -5.34 -6.60
CA PRO A 428 -28.54 -4.55 -7.59
C PRO A 428 -29.22 -3.29 -7.07
N ARG A 429 -29.37 -3.14 -5.74
CA ARG A 429 -29.92 -1.94 -5.10
C ARG A 429 -28.96 -0.76 -5.09
N TYR A 430 -27.64 -1.00 -5.19
CA TYR A 430 -26.67 0.10 -5.25
C TYR A 430 -26.57 0.66 -6.66
N THR A 431 -26.35 1.96 -6.78
CA THR A 431 -26.18 2.59 -8.11
C THR A 431 -24.96 2.08 -8.84
N THR A 432 -23.92 1.64 -8.12
CA THR A 432 -22.74 0.94 -8.65
C THR A 432 -23.04 -0.39 -9.33
N PHE A 433 -24.26 -0.94 -9.22
CA PHE A 433 -24.64 -2.04 -10.10
C PHE A 433 -24.64 -1.59 -11.58
N LYS A 434 -25.06 -0.34 -11.84
CA LYS A 434 -25.07 0.30 -13.16
C LYS A 434 -23.85 1.20 -13.38
N GLU A 435 -23.49 1.99 -12.38
CA GLU A 435 -22.36 2.93 -12.31
C GLU A 435 -21.13 2.25 -11.71
N ARG A 436 -20.77 1.08 -12.25
CA ARG A 436 -19.75 0.14 -11.73
C ARG A 436 -18.56 0.80 -11.04
N ASN A 437 -17.85 1.61 -11.81
CA ASN A 437 -16.75 2.46 -11.37
C ASN A 437 -16.73 3.62 -12.36
N ALA A 438 -17.54 4.63 -12.06
CA ALA A 438 -17.68 5.76 -12.96
C ALA A 438 -16.33 6.47 -13.15
N VAL A 439 -16.07 6.89 -14.39
CA VAL A 439 -14.85 7.59 -14.77
C VAL A 439 -15.19 8.97 -15.29
N SER A 440 -14.48 9.96 -14.77
CA SER A 440 -14.58 11.36 -15.15
C SER A 440 -13.31 11.79 -15.88
N SER A 441 -13.43 12.14 -17.16
CA SER A 441 -12.33 12.63 -18.00
C SER A 441 -12.38 14.15 -18.09
N TYR A 442 -11.38 14.82 -17.55
CA TYR A 442 -11.24 16.28 -17.56
C TYR A 442 -10.13 16.70 -18.53
N ARG A 443 -10.35 17.78 -19.28
CA ARG A 443 -9.34 18.33 -20.19
C ARG A 443 -9.34 19.86 -20.17
N ARG A 444 -8.16 20.45 -20.08
CA ARG A 444 -7.96 21.91 -20.10
C ARG A 444 -6.64 22.28 -20.76
N THR A 445 -6.62 23.42 -21.43
CA THR A 445 -5.39 24.04 -21.92
C THR A 445 -4.95 25.19 -21.02
N PHE A 446 -3.65 25.45 -20.96
CA PHE A 446 -3.08 26.56 -20.21
C PHE A 446 -1.76 27.03 -20.84
N ARG A 447 -1.29 28.22 -20.43
CA ARG A 447 0.02 28.75 -20.80
C ARG A 447 0.79 29.09 -19.53
N VAL A 448 2.05 28.66 -19.45
CA VAL A 448 2.93 29.04 -18.35
C VAL A 448 3.46 30.46 -18.61
N PRO A 449 3.50 31.36 -17.61
CA PRO A 449 4.04 32.70 -17.79
C PRO A 449 5.51 32.69 -18.23
N ASP A 450 5.91 33.56 -19.16
CA ASP A 450 7.30 33.65 -19.65
C ASP A 450 8.32 33.91 -18.53
N ALA A 451 7.90 34.62 -17.47
CA ALA A 451 8.71 34.87 -16.27
C ALA A 451 9.11 33.60 -15.51
N TRP A 452 8.49 32.45 -15.82
CA TRP A 452 8.82 31.16 -15.20
C TRP A 452 9.86 30.36 -15.98
N LYS A 453 10.34 30.86 -17.13
CA LYS A 453 11.37 30.16 -17.92
C LYS A 453 12.62 29.89 -17.09
N GLY A 454 13.09 28.64 -17.12
CA GLY A 454 14.27 28.17 -16.36
C GLY A 454 14.01 27.88 -14.87
N ARG A 455 12.76 27.99 -14.41
CA ARG A 455 12.35 27.60 -13.07
C ARG A 455 11.80 26.17 -13.05
N THR A 456 11.72 25.58 -11.87
CA THR A 456 10.96 24.34 -11.66
C THR A 456 9.48 24.70 -11.55
N VAL A 457 8.61 23.91 -12.17
CA VAL A 457 7.16 24.10 -12.19
C VAL A 457 6.50 22.82 -11.68
N TYR A 458 5.70 22.98 -10.62
CA TYR A 458 4.91 21.90 -10.02
C TYR A 458 3.44 22.06 -10.37
N LEU A 459 2.78 20.97 -10.75
CA LEU A 459 1.33 20.85 -10.84
C LEU A 459 0.79 20.28 -9.53
N ARG A 460 -0.13 21.00 -8.88
CA ARG A 460 -0.74 20.60 -7.62
C ARG A 460 -2.24 20.37 -7.78
N PHE A 461 -2.69 19.21 -7.30
CA PHE A 461 -4.09 18.93 -6.98
C PHE A 461 -4.23 18.95 -5.46
N ASP A 462 -4.91 19.95 -4.90
CA ASP A 462 -5.12 20.01 -3.44
C ASP A 462 -6.15 18.97 -2.95
N GLY A 463 -6.92 18.38 -3.87
CA GLY A 463 -7.77 17.25 -3.56
C GLY A 463 -8.68 16.77 -4.70
N PHE A 464 -9.02 15.49 -4.61
CA PHE A 464 -9.83 14.73 -5.58
C PHE A 464 -10.55 13.57 -4.87
N ALA A 465 -11.42 12.85 -5.56
CA ALA A 465 -12.00 11.60 -5.05
C ALA A 465 -12.37 10.64 -6.20
N SER A 466 -11.95 9.37 -6.20
CA SER A 466 -11.05 8.71 -5.22
C SER A 466 -9.59 8.64 -5.68
N ALA A 467 -9.34 8.47 -6.98
CA ALA A 467 -8.00 8.36 -7.56
C ALA A 467 -7.89 9.08 -8.92
N ILE A 468 -6.69 9.55 -9.25
CA ILE A 468 -6.41 10.27 -10.51
C ILE A 468 -5.29 9.64 -11.32
N THR A 469 -5.43 9.64 -12.64
CA THR A 469 -4.31 9.50 -13.59
C THR A 469 -4.15 10.82 -14.34
N VAL A 470 -2.92 11.29 -14.50
CA VAL A 470 -2.62 12.63 -15.02
C VAL A 470 -1.71 12.55 -16.24
N TRP A 471 -2.05 13.30 -17.29
CA TRP A 471 -1.23 13.49 -18.48
C TRP A 471 -1.03 14.96 -18.79
N LEU A 472 0.17 15.29 -19.26
CA LEU A 472 0.52 16.59 -19.79
C LEU A 472 1.04 16.42 -21.21
N ASN A 473 0.43 17.14 -22.16
CA ASN A 473 0.81 17.10 -23.58
C ASN A 473 0.83 15.68 -24.18
N GLY A 474 -0.03 14.78 -23.69
CA GLY A 474 -0.11 13.37 -24.10
C GLY A 474 0.84 12.42 -23.37
N GLU A 475 1.80 12.94 -22.60
CA GLU A 475 2.70 12.15 -21.76
C GLU A 475 2.05 11.87 -20.40
N ARG A 476 2.11 10.62 -19.92
CA ARG A 476 1.59 10.26 -18.60
C ARG A 476 2.54 10.75 -17.52
N LEU A 477 2.09 11.70 -16.71
CA LEU A 477 2.82 12.16 -15.52
C LEU A 477 2.77 11.12 -14.41
N GLY A 478 1.60 10.52 -14.17
CA GLY A 478 1.48 9.59 -13.04
C GLY A 478 0.07 9.24 -12.60
N TYR A 479 -0.01 8.68 -11.38
CA TYR A 479 -1.22 8.19 -10.71
C TYR A 479 -1.16 8.56 -9.22
N ALA A 480 -2.30 8.85 -8.60
CA ALA A 480 -2.37 9.12 -7.16
C ALA A 480 -3.73 8.71 -6.55
N GLU A 481 -3.66 8.15 -5.34
CA GLU A 481 -4.77 7.93 -4.42
C GLU A 481 -4.71 8.91 -3.22
N ASP A 482 -5.63 8.76 -2.28
CA ASP A 482 -5.83 9.66 -1.13
C ASP A 482 -5.95 11.13 -1.54
N GLY A 483 -7.06 11.44 -2.20
CA GLY A 483 -7.35 12.81 -2.60
C GLY A 483 -7.64 13.77 -1.44
N ARG A 484 -7.62 13.35 -0.17
CA ARG A 484 -7.70 14.25 0.99
C ARG A 484 -6.35 14.87 1.33
N GLN A 485 -5.26 14.19 0.97
CA GLN A 485 -3.90 14.71 1.06
C GLN A 485 -3.50 15.51 -0.19
N GLY A 486 -4.02 15.10 -1.36
CA GLY A 486 -3.72 15.69 -2.66
C GLY A 486 -2.50 15.05 -3.34
N ALA A 487 -2.07 15.63 -4.46
CA ALA A 487 -0.93 15.16 -5.23
C ALA A 487 -0.18 16.32 -5.91
N GLU A 488 1.14 16.24 -5.95
CA GLU A 488 2.01 17.18 -6.64
C GLU A 488 2.89 16.44 -7.67
N PHE A 489 3.12 17.03 -8.84
CA PHE A 489 3.96 16.49 -9.90
C PHE A 489 4.96 17.56 -10.37
N ASP A 490 6.24 17.24 -10.49
CA ASP A 490 7.18 18.09 -11.24
C ASP A 490 6.88 17.94 -12.74
N ILE A 491 6.45 19.04 -13.37
CA ILE A 491 6.08 19.06 -14.79
C ILE A 491 7.11 19.80 -15.65
N THR A 492 8.23 20.23 -15.07
CA THR A 492 9.22 21.10 -15.73
C THR A 492 9.69 20.50 -17.05
N GLY A 493 9.97 19.20 -17.07
CA GLY A 493 10.47 18.48 -18.24
C GLY A 493 9.41 18.18 -19.32
N SER A 494 8.12 18.24 -18.99
CA SER A 494 7.01 17.86 -19.89
C SER A 494 6.26 19.08 -20.45
N LEU A 495 6.66 20.30 -20.06
CA LEU A 495 6.10 21.54 -20.57
C LEU A 495 6.56 21.83 -22.00
N ALA A 496 5.62 22.22 -22.86
CA ALA A 496 5.88 22.78 -24.17
C ALA A 496 5.92 24.32 -24.10
N ASP A 497 6.66 24.94 -25.03
CA ASP A 497 6.59 26.38 -25.25
C ASP A 497 5.16 26.77 -25.71
N GLY A 498 4.58 27.77 -25.04
CA GLY A 498 3.22 28.25 -25.37
C GLY A 498 2.11 27.43 -24.70
N GLU A 499 1.16 26.94 -25.50
CA GLU A 499 -0.03 26.26 -24.99
C GLU A 499 0.25 24.80 -24.64
N ASN A 500 -0.18 24.40 -23.45
CA ASN A 500 -0.05 23.07 -22.89
C ASN A 500 -1.44 22.47 -22.66
N THR A 501 -1.57 21.16 -22.83
CA THR A 501 -2.82 20.41 -22.62
C THR A 501 -2.69 19.51 -21.40
N LEU A 502 -3.52 19.74 -20.38
CA LEU A 502 -3.68 18.88 -19.21
C LEU A 502 -4.91 18.00 -19.38
N ALA A 503 -4.73 16.70 -19.18
CA ALA A 503 -5.80 15.72 -19.15
C ALA A 503 -5.75 14.93 -17.84
N VAL A 504 -6.90 14.74 -17.21
CA VAL A 504 -7.02 14.04 -15.92
C VAL A 504 -8.16 13.04 -15.99
N GLU A 505 -7.88 11.81 -15.61
CA GLU A 505 -8.87 10.75 -15.47
C GLU A 505 -9.10 10.50 -13.99
N VAL A 506 -10.32 10.69 -13.51
CA VAL A 506 -10.70 10.47 -12.11
C VAL A 506 -11.58 9.23 -12.03
N TYR A 507 -11.16 8.26 -11.22
CA TYR A 507 -11.92 7.06 -10.91
C TYR A 507 -12.75 7.29 -9.64
N ARG A 508 -14.01 6.85 -9.67
CA ARG A 508 -14.89 6.93 -8.49
C ARG A 508 -14.49 5.94 -7.39
N LEU A 509 -13.97 4.79 -7.79
CA LEU A 509 -13.49 3.73 -6.91
C LEU A 509 -12.05 3.34 -7.29
N CYS A 510 -11.23 3.12 -6.27
CA CYS A 510 -9.92 2.47 -6.33
C CYS A 510 -9.75 1.55 -5.12
N ASP A 511 -8.66 0.79 -5.03
CA ASP A 511 -8.41 -0.05 -3.86
C ASP A 511 -8.27 0.77 -2.56
N GLY A 512 -7.75 2.00 -2.63
CA GLY A 512 -7.79 2.96 -1.54
C GLY A 512 -9.19 3.29 -1.01
N SER A 513 -10.27 3.04 -1.78
CA SER A 513 -11.65 3.20 -1.30
C SER A 513 -12.00 2.23 -0.16
N TYR A 514 -11.24 1.14 0.02
CA TYR A 514 -11.38 0.28 1.20
C TYR A 514 -10.85 0.92 2.50
N MET A 515 -10.06 1.99 2.40
CA MET A 515 -9.54 2.79 3.52
C MET A 515 -10.30 4.11 3.70
N GLU A 516 -11.40 4.30 2.96
CA GLU A 516 -12.18 5.54 2.95
C GLU A 516 -13.65 5.24 3.25
N ASP A 517 -13.92 4.43 4.28
CA ASP A 517 -15.27 3.98 4.65
C ASP A 517 -15.97 4.88 5.69
N GLN A 518 -15.80 6.20 5.61
CA GLN A 518 -16.44 7.14 6.53
C GLN A 518 -17.98 7.14 6.45
N ASP A 519 -18.66 7.41 7.57
CA ASP A 519 -20.11 7.64 7.61
C ASP A 519 -20.49 9.00 7.00
N PHE A 520 -20.47 9.08 5.67
CA PHE A 520 -20.82 10.29 4.92
C PHE A 520 -21.22 10.01 3.46
N TRP A 521 -21.61 11.07 2.76
CA TRP A 521 -21.86 11.03 1.31
C TRP A 521 -20.59 10.63 0.56
N ARG A 522 -20.75 9.81 -0.49
CA ARG A 522 -19.70 9.27 -1.36
C ARG A 522 -19.79 9.96 -2.73
N LEU A 523 -18.95 10.98 -2.89
CA LEU A 523 -18.89 11.85 -4.06
C LEU A 523 -17.51 11.72 -4.74
N SER A 524 -17.41 12.16 -5.99
CA SER A 524 -16.20 12.02 -6.80
C SER A 524 -15.87 13.27 -7.62
N GLY A 525 -14.64 13.37 -8.13
CA GLY A 525 -14.19 14.47 -9.00
C GLY A 525 -12.93 15.19 -8.51
N LEU A 526 -12.65 16.36 -9.08
CA LEU A 526 -11.59 17.26 -8.64
C LEU A 526 -12.18 18.23 -7.60
N THR A 527 -12.00 17.93 -6.31
CA THR A 527 -12.85 18.46 -5.23
C THR A 527 -12.25 19.64 -4.48
N ARG A 528 -10.97 19.93 -4.70
CA ARG A 528 -10.24 21.10 -4.19
C ARG A 528 -9.39 21.71 -5.30
N PRO A 529 -8.82 22.92 -5.11
CA PRO A 529 -8.15 23.66 -6.18
C PRO A 529 -7.09 22.88 -6.96
N VAL A 530 -6.95 23.21 -8.23
CA VAL A 530 -5.87 22.75 -9.10
C VAL A 530 -5.06 23.96 -9.54
N TYR A 531 -3.74 23.92 -9.40
CA TYR A 531 -2.90 25.06 -9.75
C TYR A 531 -1.48 24.64 -10.12
N LEU A 532 -0.76 25.54 -10.77
CA LEU A 532 0.69 25.47 -10.91
C LEU A 532 1.36 26.40 -9.92
N TRP A 533 2.52 25.99 -9.44
CA TRP A 533 3.41 26.91 -8.75
C TRP A 533 4.86 26.71 -9.16
N SER A 534 5.67 27.75 -9.03
CA SER A 534 7.03 27.73 -9.56
C SER A 534 8.10 28.20 -8.57
N VAL A 535 9.17 27.42 -8.49
CA VAL A 535 10.33 27.67 -7.62
C VAL A 535 11.60 27.81 -8.44
N PRO A 536 12.59 28.60 -7.98
CA PRO A 536 13.90 28.60 -8.64
C PRO A 536 14.55 27.20 -8.58
N GLN A 537 15.50 26.91 -9.48
CA GLN A 537 16.24 25.64 -9.49
C GLN A 537 16.88 25.30 -8.12
N THR A 538 17.39 26.32 -7.42
CA THR A 538 17.83 26.23 -6.03
C THR A 538 16.74 26.77 -5.11
N HIS A 539 16.03 25.89 -4.40
CA HIS A 539 14.89 26.25 -3.55
C HIS A 539 14.80 25.40 -2.28
N LEU A 540 14.03 25.87 -1.29
CA LEU A 540 13.68 25.04 -0.14
C LEU A 540 12.62 24.03 -0.58
N ARG A 541 12.93 22.74 -0.41
CA ARG A 541 12.03 21.64 -0.76
C ARG A 541 11.05 21.32 0.36
N ASP A 542 11.46 21.45 1.61
CA ASP A 542 10.63 21.26 2.79
C ASP A 542 11.23 21.98 3.99
N PHE A 543 10.43 22.26 5.03
CA PHE A 543 10.93 22.77 6.31
C PHE A 543 10.00 22.45 7.47
N PHE A 544 10.60 22.31 8.67
CA PHE A 544 9.89 22.09 9.92
C PHE A 544 10.29 23.14 10.96
N VAL A 545 9.27 23.82 11.49
CA VAL A 545 9.39 24.86 12.51
C VAL A 545 8.91 24.31 13.85
N ARG A 546 9.74 24.44 14.89
CA ARG A 546 9.43 23.96 16.25
C ARG A 546 9.72 25.04 17.28
N THR A 547 8.84 25.16 18.26
CA THR A 547 9.00 26.08 19.39
C THR A 547 9.06 25.31 20.70
N ALA A 548 9.97 25.69 21.60
CA ALA A 548 10.00 25.19 22.96
C ALA A 548 10.56 26.27 23.91
N PRO A 549 10.13 26.33 25.17
CA PRO A 549 10.79 27.19 26.14
C PRO A 549 12.25 26.73 26.32
N LEU A 550 13.17 27.68 26.40
CA LEU A 550 14.60 27.40 26.57
C LEU A 550 14.87 26.72 27.91
N THR A 551 14.11 27.12 28.95
CA THR A 551 14.09 26.45 30.25
C THR A 551 12.75 25.74 30.42
N PRO A 552 12.72 24.40 30.57
CA PRO A 552 11.48 23.65 30.72
C PRO A 552 10.60 24.20 31.86
N GLY A 553 9.31 24.41 31.58
CA GLY A 553 8.33 24.93 32.54
C GLY A 553 8.37 26.46 32.75
N VAL A 554 9.32 27.17 32.16
CA VAL A 554 9.40 28.65 32.23
C VAL A 554 8.83 29.23 30.94
N TYR A 555 7.53 29.51 30.96
CA TYR A 555 6.77 29.89 29.77
C TYR A 555 6.81 31.39 29.44
N ASP A 556 7.13 32.24 30.41
CA ASP A 556 7.33 33.69 30.29
C ASP A 556 8.78 34.11 30.01
N GLY A 557 9.68 33.13 29.87
CA GLY A 557 11.11 33.34 29.59
C GLY A 557 11.47 33.29 28.10
N THR A 558 12.73 32.99 27.80
CA THR A 558 13.21 32.83 26.44
C THR A 558 12.73 31.51 25.84
N TRP A 559 12.33 31.54 24.57
CA TRP A 559 11.98 30.36 23.78
C TRP A 559 13.00 30.13 22.67
N ASN A 560 13.17 28.86 22.29
CA ASN A 560 13.90 28.49 21.10
C ASN A 560 12.92 28.26 19.94
N LEU A 561 13.17 28.93 18.82
CA LEU A 561 12.55 28.68 17.53
C LEU A 561 13.55 27.92 16.65
N LYS A 562 13.32 26.62 16.51
CA LYS A 562 14.15 25.71 15.70
C LYS A 562 13.57 25.56 14.31
N ILE A 563 14.43 25.66 13.30
CA ILE A 563 14.08 25.50 11.89
C ILE A 563 15.03 24.47 11.29
N ASP A 564 14.46 23.41 10.74
CA ASP A 564 15.17 22.41 9.95
C ASP A 564 14.58 22.45 8.53
N ALA A 565 15.39 22.75 7.53
CA ALA A 565 14.93 22.89 6.15
C ALA A 565 15.76 22.04 5.19
N ARG A 566 15.15 21.52 4.14
CA ARG A 566 15.81 20.79 3.05
C ARG A 566 15.91 21.68 1.83
N VAL A 567 17.04 21.63 1.13
CA VAL A 567 17.26 22.39 -0.10
C VAL A 567 17.38 21.45 -1.29
N ALA A 568 16.68 21.78 -2.38
CA ALA A 568 16.88 21.17 -3.68
C ALA A 568 17.70 22.13 -4.54
N GLN A 569 18.73 21.61 -5.22
CA GLN A 569 19.60 22.38 -6.10
C GLN A 569 20.30 21.49 -7.13
N PRO A 570 20.74 22.05 -8.28
CA PRO A 570 21.62 21.35 -9.20
C PRO A 570 22.91 20.87 -8.52
N ALA A 571 23.46 19.74 -8.96
CA ALA A 571 24.64 19.11 -8.35
C ALA A 571 25.90 20.00 -8.35
N ASP A 572 26.02 20.88 -9.34
CA ASP A 572 27.11 21.84 -9.53
C ASP A 572 26.81 23.24 -8.97
N ALA A 573 25.64 23.44 -8.36
CA ALA A 573 25.25 24.72 -7.79
C ALA A 573 26.13 25.08 -6.57
N ARG A 574 26.51 26.36 -6.48
CA ARG A 574 27.20 26.86 -5.29
C ARG A 574 26.24 26.89 -4.10
N PRO A 575 26.71 26.61 -2.87
CA PRO A 575 25.87 26.61 -1.68
C PRO A 575 25.10 27.93 -1.49
N PRO A 576 23.76 27.89 -1.36
CA PRO A 576 22.96 29.06 -1.02
C PRO A 576 23.10 29.42 0.47
N VAL A 577 22.51 30.55 0.87
CA VAL A 577 22.38 30.97 2.27
C VAL A 577 20.91 31.09 2.62
N LEU A 578 20.51 30.50 3.75
CA LEU A 578 19.17 30.70 4.29
C LEU A 578 19.21 31.80 5.35
N GLU A 579 18.43 32.86 5.16
CA GLU A 579 18.13 33.87 6.17
C GLU A 579 16.74 33.62 6.75
N ALA A 580 16.61 33.74 8.06
CA ALA A 580 15.33 33.66 8.74
C ALA A 580 15.10 34.93 9.55
N GLU A 581 13.92 35.54 9.41
CA GLU A 581 13.49 36.69 10.19
C GLU A 581 12.12 36.45 10.80
N LEU A 582 12.00 36.62 12.12
CA LEU A 582 10.72 36.53 12.81
C LEU A 582 10.17 37.94 13.04
N VAL A 583 8.97 38.20 12.54
CA VAL A 583 8.28 39.48 12.71
C VAL A 583 6.89 39.29 13.35
N PRO A 584 6.41 40.24 14.17
CA PRO A 584 5.02 40.21 14.64
C PRO A 584 4.07 40.41 13.46
N ARG A 585 2.92 39.71 13.46
CA ARG A 585 1.94 39.81 12.36
C ARG A 585 1.23 41.18 12.31
N SER A 586 1.14 41.91 13.42
CA SER A 586 0.62 43.28 13.40
C SER A 586 1.60 44.19 12.65
N PHE A 587 1.11 44.86 11.60
CA PHE A 587 1.89 45.62 10.59
C PHE A 587 2.77 46.79 11.11
N LYS A 588 2.98 46.91 12.43
CA LYS A 588 3.88 47.89 13.07
C LYS A 588 4.99 47.24 13.92
N GLY A 589 5.08 45.91 13.93
CA GLY A 589 6.05 45.19 14.76
C GLY A 589 7.50 45.31 14.27
N ARG A 590 8.44 45.60 15.18
CA ARG A 590 9.88 45.47 14.92
C ARG A 590 10.25 43.98 14.89
N ARG A 591 11.17 43.60 13.99
CA ARG A 591 11.76 42.25 13.92
C ARG A 591 12.20 41.76 15.31
N VAL A 592 11.78 40.55 15.69
CA VAL A 592 11.96 39.98 17.02
C VAL A 592 13.18 39.07 17.10
N ALA A 593 13.44 38.30 16.04
CA ALA A 593 14.63 37.46 15.94
C ALA A 593 15.10 37.36 14.49
N ARG A 594 16.39 37.05 14.32
CA ARG A 594 16.97 36.76 13.01
C ARG A 594 18.16 35.84 13.11
N GLY A 595 18.43 35.09 12.05
CA GLY A 595 19.64 34.31 11.90
C GLY A 595 19.90 33.97 10.44
N ARG A 596 21.07 33.38 10.20
CA ARG A 596 21.44 32.85 8.89
C ARG A 596 22.13 31.51 9.05
N ALA A 597 21.95 30.61 8.08
CA ALA A 597 22.60 29.32 8.03
C ALA A 597 23.21 29.08 6.64
N MET A 598 24.38 28.44 6.64
CA MET A 598 24.93 27.76 5.47
C MET A 598 24.38 26.32 5.44
N PRO A 599 24.28 25.68 4.27
CA PRO A 599 23.75 24.33 4.21
C PRO A 599 24.74 23.34 4.82
N VAL A 600 24.21 22.34 5.52
CA VAL A 600 24.90 21.18 6.12
C VAL A 600 24.12 19.94 5.68
N ASP A 601 24.82 18.94 5.12
CA ASP A 601 24.24 17.67 4.66
C ASP A 601 22.97 17.81 3.79
N GLY A 602 22.97 18.78 2.87
CA GLY A 602 21.84 19.01 1.95
C GLY A 602 20.63 19.73 2.56
N GLY A 603 20.78 20.33 3.75
CA GLY A 603 19.74 21.11 4.40
C GLY A 603 20.28 22.26 5.22
N PHE A 604 19.42 22.93 5.99
CA PHE A 604 19.76 24.02 6.90
C PHE A 604 19.25 23.70 8.30
N GLN A 605 20.02 24.09 9.31
CA GLN A 605 19.60 24.08 10.70
C GLN A 605 19.82 25.46 11.30
N LEU A 606 18.76 26.01 11.91
CA LEU A 606 18.81 27.32 12.57
C LEU A 606 18.08 27.23 13.91
N ASN A 607 18.63 27.90 14.92
CA ASN A 607 18.00 28.08 16.22
C ASN A 607 17.98 29.58 16.53
N LEU A 608 16.80 30.12 16.81
CA LEU A 608 16.61 31.52 17.16
C LEU A 608 16.08 31.62 18.59
N ALA A 609 16.81 32.30 19.46
CA ALA A 609 16.31 32.69 20.77
C ALA A 609 15.31 33.84 20.63
N VAL A 610 14.17 33.72 21.30
CA VAL A 610 13.10 34.71 21.30
C VAL A 610 12.72 34.98 22.76
N ASP A 611 12.98 36.19 23.25
CA ASP A 611 12.72 36.54 24.63
C ASP A 611 11.23 36.82 24.84
N ALA A 612 10.62 36.13 25.81
CA ALA A 612 9.24 36.30 26.26
C ALA A 612 8.22 36.50 25.11
N PRO A 613 8.13 35.56 24.14
CA PRO A 613 7.17 35.67 23.05
C PRO A 613 5.74 35.62 23.59
N ARG A 614 4.81 36.24 22.87
CA ARG A 614 3.38 36.01 23.13
C ARG A 614 3.04 34.59 22.71
N LEU A 615 2.47 33.82 23.64
CA LEU A 615 2.14 32.42 23.41
C LEU A 615 0.84 32.28 22.64
N TRP A 616 0.77 31.28 21.79
CA TRP A 616 -0.43 30.94 21.05
C TRP A 616 -1.33 30.01 21.88
N SER A 617 -2.62 30.31 21.90
CA SER A 617 -3.68 29.43 22.40
C SER A 617 -4.98 29.69 21.64
N ALA A 618 -6.03 28.90 21.91
CA ALA A 618 -7.36 29.18 21.34
C ALA A 618 -7.97 30.49 21.87
N GLU A 619 -7.51 30.98 23.03
CA GLU A 619 -8.00 32.22 23.66
C GLU A 619 -7.23 33.45 23.17
N ASP A 620 -5.90 33.32 23.03
CA ASP A 620 -5.01 34.34 22.48
C ASP A 620 -4.20 33.74 21.32
N PRO A 621 -4.72 33.79 20.07
CA PRO A 621 -4.06 33.22 18.90
C PRO A 621 -2.91 34.11 18.42
N ALA A 622 -1.93 34.37 19.30
CA ALA A 622 -0.77 35.18 18.99
C ALA A 622 0.10 34.53 17.91
N LEU A 623 0.14 35.16 16.73
CA LEU A 623 0.91 34.69 15.58
C LEU A 623 2.03 35.65 15.19
N TYR A 624 3.14 35.05 14.80
CA TYR A 624 4.28 35.69 14.15
C TYR A 624 4.36 35.22 12.69
N THR A 625 5.07 35.98 11.87
CA THR A 625 5.49 35.55 10.54
C THR A 625 6.99 35.28 10.56
N LEU A 626 7.36 34.02 10.36
CA LEU A 626 8.72 33.61 10.05
C LEU A 626 8.93 33.75 8.55
N LEU A 627 9.77 34.70 8.16
CA LEU A 627 10.18 34.88 6.78
C LEU A 627 11.48 34.11 6.53
N LEU A 628 11.39 33.06 5.71
CA LEU A 628 12.52 32.31 5.20
C LEU A 628 12.94 32.90 3.85
N THR A 629 14.15 33.44 3.75
CA THR A 629 14.70 34.04 2.52
C THR A 629 15.92 33.25 2.08
N LEU A 630 15.83 32.61 0.92
CA LEU A 630 16.95 31.92 0.31
C LEU A 630 17.71 32.90 -0.59
N ARG A 631 19.03 32.98 -0.38
CA ARG A 631 19.94 33.75 -1.22
C ARG A 631 20.90 32.84 -1.96
N ASP A 632 21.19 33.19 -3.21
CA ASP A 632 22.25 32.53 -3.96
C ASP A 632 23.64 32.88 -3.39
N ALA A 633 24.68 32.24 -3.94
CA ALA A 633 26.06 32.49 -3.54
C ALA A 633 26.57 33.92 -3.86
N ARG A 634 25.81 34.73 -4.61
CA ARG A 634 26.09 36.14 -4.90
C ARG A 634 25.34 37.08 -3.94
N GLY A 635 24.51 36.55 -3.06
CA GLY A 635 23.68 37.31 -2.13
C GLY A 635 22.33 37.77 -2.70
N THR A 636 21.98 37.36 -3.92
CA THR A 636 20.70 37.69 -4.56
C THR A 636 19.58 36.89 -3.91
N VAL A 637 18.45 37.51 -3.62
CA VAL A 637 17.25 36.77 -3.18
C VAL A 637 16.72 35.95 -4.34
N VAL A 638 16.55 34.64 -4.13
CA VAL A 638 15.96 33.74 -5.13
C VAL A 638 14.57 33.25 -4.75
N ALA A 639 14.28 33.18 -3.44
CA ALA A 639 12.97 32.82 -2.92
C ALA A 639 12.73 33.42 -1.53
N SER A 640 11.49 33.84 -1.27
CA SER A 640 11.02 34.24 0.06
C SER A 640 9.73 33.48 0.41
N ILE A 641 9.70 32.82 1.56
CA ILE A 641 8.58 31.99 2.02
C ILE A 641 8.10 32.53 3.39
N PRO A 642 6.84 32.99 3.50
CA PRO A 642 6.26 33.35 4.78
C PRO A 642 5.62 32.12 5.47
N GLN A 643 6.01 31.84 6.71
CA GLN A 643 5.40 30.81 7.57
C GLN A 643 4.77 31.44 8.81
N ARG A 644 3.52 31.08 9.13
CA ARG A 644 2.89 31.46 10.40
C ARG A 644 3.48 30.64 11.54
N VAL A 645 3.80 31.28 12.66
CA VAL A 645 4.36 30.64 13.85
C VAL A 645 3.60 31.09 15.09
N GLY A 646 3.10 30.14 15.87
CA GLY A 646 2.57 30.36 17.22
C GLY A 646 3.47 29.69 18.25
N PHE A 647 3.96 30.44 19.23
CA PHE A 647 4.78 29.87 20.30
C PHE A 647 3.89 29.12 21.27
N ARG A 648 3.99 27.79 21.27
CA ARG A 648 3.22 26.95 22.19
C ARG A 648 3.92 25.65 22.48
N GLN A 649 3.70 25.11 23.68
CA GLN A 649 4.15 23.78 24.06
C GLN A 649 2.97 22.95 24.52
N VAL A 650 2.82 21.76 23.93
CA VAL A 650 1.88 20.74 24.36
C VAL A 650 2.67 19.68 25.12
N GLU A 651 2.25 19.34 26.33
CA GLU A 651 2.88 18.31 27.15
C GLU A 651 1.82 17.44 27.84
N ALA A 652 2.13 16.15 28.01
CA ALA A 652 1.38 15.28 28.89
C ALA A 652 2.10 15.21 30.24
N ARG A 653 1.40 15.50 31.34
CA ARG A 653 1.93 15.39 32.71
C ARG A 653 0.94 14.63 33.56
N GLY A 654 1.31 13.43 34.00
CA GLY A 654 0.38 12.51 34.64
C GLY A 654 -0.76 12.14 33.68
N SER A 655 -2.00 12.35 34.11
CA SER A 655 -3.21 12.10 33.32
C SER A 655 -3.76 13.35 32.60
N GLN A 656 -3.03 14.46 32.61
CA GLN A 656 -3.46 15.71 32.00
C GLN A 656 -2.67 16.05 30.75
N ILE A 657 -3.35 16.64 29.77
CA ILE A 657 -2.72 17.38 28.66
C ILE A 657 -2.67 18.85 29.06
N LEU A 658 -1.50 19.45 28.88
CA LEU A 658 -1.24 20.83 29.21
C LEU A 658 -0.84 21.58 27.93
N LEU A 659 -1.31 22.81 27.83
CA LEU A 659 -0.86 23.79 26.86
C LEU A 659 -0.19 24.93 27.64
N ASN A 660 1.09 25.20 27.34
CA ASN A 660 1.86 26.26 27.99
C ASN A 660 1.85 26.14 29.53
N GLY A 661 1.94 24.89 30.03
CA GLY A 661 1.95 24.57 31.47
C GLY A 661 0.61 24.59 32.16
N GLN A 662 -0.49 24.85 31.46
CA GLN A 662 -1.85 24.85 32.01
C GLN A 662 -2.68 23.68 31.47
N PRO A 663 -3.42 22.94 32.32
CA PRO A 663 -4.32 21.90 31.84
C PRO A 663 -5.42 22.50 30.98
N ILE A 664 -5.73 21.85 29.85
CA ILE A 664 -6.78 22.32 28.94
C ILE A 664 -8.04 21.46 29.02
N LEU A 665 -9.20 22.10 28.91
CA LEU A 665 -10.47 21.43 28.66
C LEU A 665 -10.79 21.50 27.16
N ILE A 666 -11.03 20.35 26.54
CA ILE A 666 -11.43 20.28 25.13
C ILE A 666 -12.96 20.37 25.05
N CYS A 667 -13.46 21.53 24.62
CA CYS A 667 -14.86 21.77 24.27
C CYS A 667 -14.99 21.64 22.74
N GLY A 668 -14.88 20.41 22.26
CA GLY A 668 -14.68 20.13 20.83
C GLY A 668 -15.93 19.67 20.08
N VAL A 669 -15.88 19.77 18.76
CA VAL A 669 -16.87 19.21 17.82
C VAL A 669 -16.18 18.47 16.66
N ASN A 670 -16.82 17.46 16.09
CA ASN A 670 -16.36 16.82 14.85
C ASN A 670 -16.94 17.60 13.65
N ARG A 671 -16.12 17.88 12.64
CA ARG A 671 -16.54 18.61 11.43
C ARG A 671 -16.11 17.87 10.16
N HIS A 672 -17.09 17.41 9.38
CA HIS A 672 -16.87 17.01 7.99
C HIS A 672 -16.70 18.23 7.08
N GLU A 673 -15.84 18.13 6.08
CA GLU A 673 -15.68 19.16 5.04
C GLU A 673 -16.74 18.96 3.96
N MET A 674 -17.94 19.49 4.21
CA MET A 674 -19.09 19.35 3.32
C MET A 674 -19.96 20.60 3.29
N ASP A 675 -20.38 20.98 2.09
CA ASP A 675 -21.33 22.05 1.81
C ASP A 675 -22.58 21.43 1.14
N PRO A 676 -23.80 21.86 1.51
CA PRO A 676 -25.03 21.27 1.00
C PRO A 676 -25.21 21.43 -0.52
N ASP A 677 -24.65 22.49 -1.11
CA ASP A 677 -24.79 22.80 -2.53
C ASP A 677 -23.57 22.37 -3.34
N ARG A 678 -22.38 22.28 -2.71
CA ARG A 678 -21.09 22.06 -3.40
C ARG A 678 -20.41 20.74 -3.03
N GLY A 679 -21.01 19.93 -2.17
CA GLY A 679 -20.40 18.68 -1.71
C GLY A 679 -19.09 18.95 -0.98
N TYR A 680 -17.99 18.32 -1.40
CA TYR A 680 -16.69 18.51 -0.74
C TYR A 680 -16.00 19.84 -1.10
N ALA A 681 -16.46 20.58 -2.11
CA ALA A 681 -15.84 21.83 -2.54
C ALA A 681 -16.28 23.03 -1.66
N VAL A 682 -15.95 22.96 -0.36
CA VAL A 682 -16.35 23.96 0.63
C VAL A 682 -15.68 25.32 0.35
N PRO A 683 -16.45 26.41 0.18
CA PRO A 683 -15.89 27.74 -0.04
C PRO A 683 -15.20 28.29 1.20
N HIS A 684 -14.15 29.09 1.02
CA HIS A 684 -13.46 29.76 2.13
C HIS A 684 -14.42 30.57 3.02
N SER A 685 -15.42 31.24 2.45
CA SER A 685 -16.42 31.99 3.22
C SER A 685 -17.26 31.11 4.15
N ARG A 686 -17.53 29.85 3.78
CA ARG A 686 -18.22 28.87 4.63
C ARG A 686 -17.30 28.34 5.72
N MET A 687 -16.02 28.10 5.42
CA MET A 687 -15.02 27.76 6.45
C MET A 687 -14.92 28.84 7.54
N VAL A 688 -14.91 30.12 7.15
CA VAL A 688 -14.90 31.25 8.09
C VAL A 688 -16.20 31.28 8.92
N GLU A 689 -17.35 31.07 8.29
CA GLU A 689 -18.63 31.01 9.00
C GLU A 689 -18.66 29.90 10.05
N ASP A 690 -18.22 28.69 9.71
CA ASP A 690 -18.12 27.56 10.64
C ASP A 690 -17.31 27.94 11.88
N ILE A 691 -16.13 28.53 11.69
CA ILE A 691 -15.26 28.96 12.79
C ILE A 691 -15.92 30.03 13.65
N LEU A 692 -16.54 31.04 13.04
CA LEU A 692 -17.22 32.11 13.78
C LEU A 692 -18.40 31.56 14.58
N LEU A 693 -19.16 30.62 14.03
CA LEU A 693 -20.24 29.93 14.75
C LEU A 693 -19.70 29.15 15.94
N MET A 694 -18.63 28.37 15.76
CA MET A 694 -17.98 27.62 16.84
C MET A 694 -17.51 28.54 17.97
N LYS A 695 -16.75 29.58 17.63
CA LYS A 695 -16.21 30.55 18.61
C LYS A 695 -17.32 31.27 19.38
N ARG A 696 -18.41 31.66 18.72
CA ARG A 696 -19.57 32.30 19.37
C ARG A 696 -20.32 31.37 20.32
N ASN A 697 -20.16 30.06 20.15
CA ASN A 697 -20.79 29.03 20.98
C ASN A 697 -19.80 28.34 21.93
N ASN A 698 -18.69 29.02 22.28
CA ASN A 698 -17.69 28.56 23.24
C ASN A 698 -16.99 27.22 22.87
N ILE A 699 -17.04 26.82 21.60
CA ILE A 699 -16.27 25.69 21.09
C ILE A 699 -14.83 26.15 20.89
N ASN A 700 -13.87 25.38 21.41
CA ASN A 700 -12.44 25.69 21.34
C ASN A 700 -11.63 24.69 20.50
N ALA A 701 -12.25 23.60 20.05
CA ALA A 701 -11.55 22.55 19.33
C ALA A 701 -12.39 21.92 18.22
N VAL A 702 -11.71 21.43 17.18
CA VAL A 702 -12.30 20.67 16.08
C VAL A 702 -11.49 19.41 15.82
N ARG A 703 -12.19 18.29 15.63
CA ARG A 703 -11.62 17.09 15.01
C ARG A 703 -12.02 17.06 13.53
N THR A 704 -11.03 16.91 12.65
CA THR A 704 -11.26 16.82 11.20
C THR A 704 -11.71 15.40 10.82
N CYS A 705 -12.96 15.07 11.15
CA CYS A 705 -13.51 13.73 10.93
C CYS A 705 -13.72 13.44 9.43
N HIS A 706 -13.19 12.37 8.85
CA HIS A 706 -12.13 11.48 9.34
C HIS A 706 -11.01 11.46 8.31
N TYR A 707 -10.47 12.65 8.05
CA TYR A 707 -9.49 12.92 7.01
C TYR A 707 -8.90 14.33 7.14
N PRO A 708 -7.73 14.61 6.51
CA PRO A 708 -7.18 15.95 6.50
C PRO A 708 -8.07 16.91 5.68
N ASN A 709 -8.38 18.07 6.25
CA ASN A 709 -9.14 19.13 5.58
C ASN A 709 -8.28 19.90 4.58
N ASP A 710 -8.89 20.83 3.85
CA ASP A 710 -8.20 21.80 2.98
C ASP A 710 -7.14 22.58 3.78
N PRO A 711 -5.91 22.81 3.25
CA PRO A 711 -4.87 23.56 3.95
C PRO A 711 -5.33 24.92 4.52
N ARG A 712 -6.28 25.59 3.85
CA ARG A 712 -6.85 26.86 4.29
C ARG A 712 -7.61 26.75 5.63
N TRP A 713 -8.13 25.56 5.96
CA TRP A 713 -8.80 25.32 7.24
C TRP A 713 -7.84 25.50 8.42
N TYR A 714 -6.62 24.99 8.30
CA TYR A 714 -5.62 25.07 9.37
C TYR A 714 -5.07 26.50 9.51
N ASP A 715 -4.89 27.23 8.40
CA ASP A 715 -4.56 28.66 8.43
C ASP A 715 -5.60 29.48 9.20
N LEU A 716 -6.89 29.15 9.03
CA LEU A 716 -7.98 29.79 9.75
C LEU A 716 -8.01 29.37 11.23
N CYS A 717 -7.80 28.09 11.55
CA CYS A 717 -7.73 27.62 12.94
C CYS A 717 -6.57 28.27 13.72
N ASP A 718 -5.42 28.46 13.07
CA ASP A 718 -4.28 29.19 13.63
C ASP A 718 -4.65 30.65 13.95
N GLU A 719 -5.40 31.29 13.05
CA GLU A 719 -5.74 32.72 13.11
C GLU A 719 -6.86 33.04 14.09
N TYR A 720 -7.90 32.22 14.11
CA TYR A 720 -9.08 32.42 14.97
C TYR A 720 -8.96 31.75 16.34
N GLY A 721 -7.91 30.95 16.55
CA GLY A 721 -7.69 30.23 17.80
C GLY A 721 -8.68 29.09 17.99
N ILE A 722 -8.47 27.99 17.26
CA ILE A 722 -9.17 26.71 17.41
C ILE A 722 -8.11 25.61 17.53
N TYR A 723 -8.22 24.76 18.56
CA TYR A 723 -7.40 23.55 18.66
C TYR A 723 -7.85 22.52 17.65
N VAL A 724 -6.91 21.82 17.01
CA VAL A 724 -7.20 20.84 15.97
C VAL A 724 -6.64 19.47 16.36
N MET A 725 -7.50 18.46 16.26
CA MET A 725 -7.09 17.06 16.10
C MET A 725 -7.12 16.74 14.61
N ASN A 726 -5.94 16.69 13.99
CA ASN A 726 -5.79 16.39 12.57
C ASN A 726 -5.79 14.87 12.39
N GLU A 727 -6.61 14.35 11.49
CA GLU A 727 -6.86 12.92 11.36
C GLU A 727 -6.53 12.41 9.96
N ALA A 728 -5.79 11.31 9.88
CA ALA A 728 -5.47 10.67 8.60
C ALA A 728 -6.73 10.14 7.92
N ASN A 729 -6.72 10.07 6.59
CA ASN A 729 -7.84 9.54 5.82
C ASN A 729 -7.81 8.01 5.81
N LEU A 730 -8.11 7.36 6.94
CA LEU A 730 -7.96 5.92 7.12
C LEU A 730 -9.11 5.32 7.96
N GLU A 731 -10.23 4.97 7.31
CA GLU A 731 -11.35 4.29 7.95
C GLU A 731 -11.75 3.02 7.15
N THR A 732 -11.77 1.86 7.82
CA THR A 732 -12.11 0.56 7.22
C THR A 732 -13.36 -0.06 7.86
N HIS A 733 -14.35 0.75 8.22
CA HIS A 733 -15.46 0.39 9.12
C HIS A 733 -16.19 -0.91 8.72
N GLY A 734 -16.41 -1.11 7.42
CA GLY A 734 -17.09 -2.28 6.87
C GLY A 734 -16.34 -3.61 6.92
N LEU A 735 -15.09 -3.65 7.41
CA LEU A 735 -14.26 -4.84 7.48
C LEU A 735 -13.68 -5.05 8.88
N SER A 736 -14.04 -6.16 9.52
CA SER A 736 -13.53 -6.55 10.85
C SER A 736 -12.82 -7.91 10.86
N ASP A 737 -12.50 -8.45 9.69
CA ASP A 737 -11.82 -9.74 9.54
C ASP A 737 -10.44 -9.60 8.89
N ALA A 738 -9.78 -10.73 8.61
CA ALA A 738 -8.42 -10.76 8.07
C ALA A 738 -8.29 -10.13 6.67
N ARG A 739 -9.40 -9.79 5.99
CA ARG A 739 -9.41 -9.05 4.72
C ARG A 739 -9.35 -7.54 4.90
N ASN A 740 -9.43 -7.04 6.14
CA ASN A 740 -9.30 -5.62 6.41
C ASN A 740 -7.93 -5.11 5.89
N PRO A 741 -7.89 -4.03 5.08
CA PRO A 741 -6.64 -3.42 4.59
C PRO A 741 -5.58 -3.20 5.66
N VAL A 742 -5.96 -2.78 6.89
CA VAL A 742 -4.98 -2.54 7.96
C VAL A 742 -4.30 -3.82 8.47
N CYS A 743 -4.89 -4.98 8.19
CA CYS A 743 -4.34 -6.30 8.52
C CYS A 743 -3.53 -6.90 7.34
N ASP A 744 -3.68 -6.37 6.12
CA ASP A 744 -3.02 -6.86 4.92
C ASP A 744 -1.71 -6.08 4.64
N PRO A 745 -0.54 -6.74 4.63
CA PRO A 745 0.73 -6.09 4.32
C PRO A 745 0.76 -5.35 2.97
N CYS A 746 -0.06 -5.73 1.99
CA CYS A 746 -0.13 -5.03 0.70
C CYS A 746 -0.56 -3.57 0.82
N PHE A 747 -1.42 -3.26 1.80
CA PHE A 747 -1.93 -1.91 2.03
C PHE A 747 -1.08 -1.11 3.00
N ARG A 748 -0.06 -1.71 3.62
CA ARG A 748 0.76 -1.06 4.66
C ARG A 748 1.33 0.27 4.20
N GLU A 749 1.97 0.29 3.03
CA GLU A 749 2.63 1.51 2.54
C GLU A 749 1.60 2.59 2.18
N ALA A 750 0.43 2.20 1.64
CA ALA A 750 -0.66 3.13 1.36
C ALA A 750 -1.30 3.70 2.64
N ALA A 751 -1.45 2.89 3.69
CA ALA A 751 -1.91 3.35 5.00
C ALA A 751 -0.89 4.29 5.68
N MET A 752 0.39 3.93 5.65
CA MET A 752 1.46 4.77 6.18
C MET A 752 1.59 6.11 5.42
N ASP A 753 1.37 6.12 4.10
CA ASP A 753 1.37 7.34 3.29
C ASP A 753 0.27 8.34 3.72
N ARG A 754 -0.94 7.83 4.03
CA ARG A 754 -2.06 8.62 4.54
C ARG A 754 -1.71 9.29 5.88
N GLU A 755 -1.12 8.54 6.81
CA GLU A 755 -0.72 9.04 8.13
C GLU A 755 0.46 10.01 8.05
N THR A 756 1.55 9.60 7.40
CA THR A 756 2.79 10.38 7.35
C THR A 756 2.64 11.62 6.50
N GLY A 757 1.96 11.54 5.35
CA GLY A 757 1.80 12.69 4.49
C GLY A 757 0.85 13.74 5.06
N MET A 758 -0.13 13.38 5.91
CA MET A 758 -0.88 14.34 6.73
C MET A 758 0.08 15.13 7.63
N VAL A 759 0.94 14.43 8.37
CA VAL A 759 1.90 15.06 9.27
C VAL A 759 2.86 15.95 8.48
N GLU A 760 3.44 15.45 7.39
CA GLU A 760 4.41 16.21 6.61
C GLU A 760 3.82 17.49 6.01
N ARG A 761 2.56 17.45 5.56
CA ARG A 761 1.86 18.62 4.99
C ARG A 761 1.55 19.68 6.03
N ASP A 762 1.14 19.26 7.24
CA ASP A 762 0.50 20.14 8.21
C ASP A 762 1.36 20.42 9.47
N LYS A 763 2.57 19.86 9.57
CA LYS A 763 3.48 19.92 10.74
C LYS A 763 3.79 21.31 11.32
N ASN A 764 3.58 22.38 10.56
CA ASN A 764 3.92 23.75 10.97
C ASN A 764 2.75 24.55 11.55
N HIS A 765 1.54 23.97 11.64
CA HIS A 765 0.36 24.67 12.18
C HIS A 765 0.33 24.62 13.72
N PRO A 766 0.40 25.76 14.44
CA PRO A 766 0.31 25.78 15.91
C PRO A 766 -1.04 25.26 16.44
N SER A 767 -2.11 25.36 15.65
CA SER A 767 -3.45 24.87 16.01
C SER A 767 -3.54 23.36 16.20
N ILE A 768 -2.70 22.59 15.50
CA ILE A 768 -2.72 21.13 15.62
C ILE A 768 -2.07 20.73 16.94
N LEU A 769 -2.87 20.14 17.84
CA LEU A 769 -2.39 19.62 19.12
C LEU A 769 -2.26 18.09 19.10
N PHE A 770 -3.04 17.41 18.26
CA PHE A 770 -3.11 15.96 18.19
C PHE A 770 -3.11 15.48 16.74
N CYS A 771 -2.39 14.40 16.48
CA CYS A 771 -2.49 13.62 15.24
C CYS A 771 -3.25 12.34 15.54
N SER A 772 -4.34 12.09 14.82
CA SER A 772 -5.13 10.86 14.87
C SER A 772 -4.76 9.97 13.68
N LEU A 773 -4.65 8.66 13.91
CA LEU A 773 -4.22 7.69 12.90
C LEU A 773 -5.32 7.31 11.90
N GLY A 774 -6.58 7.64 12.19
CA GLY A 774 -7.75 7.30 11.39
C GLY A 774 -9.04 7.31 12.19
#